data_AF-A0A9E0VD77-F1
#
_entry.id   AF-A0A9E0VD77-F1
#
_cell.length_a   1.000
_cell.length_b   1.000
_cell.length_c   1.000
_cell.angle_alpha   90.00
_cell.angle_beta   90.00
_cell.angle_gamma   90.00
#
_symmetry.space_group_name_H-M   'P 1'
#
loop_
_entity.id
_entity.type
_entity.pdbx_description
1 polymer ?
#
loop_
_entity_poly.entity_id
_entity_poly.type
_entity_poly.pdbx_seq_one_letter_code
_entity_poly.pdbx_strand_id
1 'polypeptide(L)'
;MKRINEKVKDLVEVRSYKSLHDFFSDPAETLAAYHFTDATSDMMSKWIDRIGEVEHGSGRAMALAGYRGVGKSHFLATLGAIVSQPELRSRITEQHVSVSTQRLKRRRYPVAFVRRGTQPTFLEELKEALGKTFGLDPAGMTNAIPDLLKMAAEKSGDLPFIMIADTAFERTSRVSRDDGVLLGEIAEFARPYNIFVAVALDDDIAGADGVNAAIARTYSIDYLDQEHLYRIVDTHVFPKNRQKQPLLQEIYTYFREVLPNFRWSQQRFSALYPLHPVILETAPFVRLYAPEFALLGFASEAGSKILGRPANSLIALDEVFDFTEKSLRKVADLEDAFAAYDRLNAEIVGTIPVMQRLQAKLILKGLLLLSLDGDGTTAGEICAAMLIFDENDPANGMRMVENLLDTFVQVLPDQIWRRPEEGRGTRYSLKVSLKENLNKSLTEAIARVSPAIVPKILKRIARERFSDWTFTDESEGRGANWTDSQILWRGGLRRGRLCWNLENSETDIAQIPVNLDVTDWMVVISGENQPLPLAEGTIDVPRVYWQHAPLRNDEIETILRYHVLLHDETLRAEFGDQLRAAGHAHALAIEKIWSRIFLVDGKLVIEGFDFNFTEDARNSQSLSKIFSTMLEPLFEMRFPNHPVFTQPLGMSEVSSLVSDLFSGTRQNMAEVQRFAELFALPLGLVTSRNNAFVLETEENLLKLPLAQEVLALVKNSGQEMVSLRTVYRHLKREPVGLVREAQHLILTAMVANRQIEFVTTKGDRINRRSLDLKIIWDDIEGIALPAAASYPTERLTHWAKLLTGADNIHSINAPEDCEEITHGLRNWLYDWEKVHLLERFNLLPDEILNTKIWRLSLLADKTFGSVATTVHAILDESITLDEGLHRIADAFSDSDDEYYARTKDLVVLEDFISGTHRREEIRTYLAVCETTDDEKVENLREKLFGILEETTINPSQLTNREMENHWQAFQTRFSEYFAARHDQVMKSHHLQEQFDEIMRSNEWWEFENLSNLPLFTPVFRDRAQKICQQFRELDCRFNVRDMLKTHPFCACSFNLDAADEWEGLPEALKETIEKGRRSYRKILWTLRETLVQLITHFGSRPIDEEYKAASRHLVEIFKQGKGIPLLNNSELVILQKAFENLPTSLLLKTGFPPTNDFVTRDELKAQVEQWLDELPDEPVLLKV
;
A
#
# COMPACT_ATOMS: atom_id res chain seq x y z
N MET A 1 0.90 46.70 -11.75
CA MET A 1 0.90 45.53 -10.85
C MET A 1 -0.28 45.64 -9.88
N LYS A 2 -1.09 44.58 -9.74
CA LYS A 2 -2.18 44.55 -8.75
C LYS A 2 -1.53 44.45 -7.36
N ARG A 3 -1.89 45.36 -6.44
CA ARG A 3 -1.53 45.20 -5.03
C ARG A 3 -2.25 43.97 -4.49
N ILE A 4 -1.49 42.96 -4.06
CA ILE A 4 -2.03 41.82 -3.31
C ILE A 4 -2.48 42.38 -1.96
N ASN A 5 -3.80 42.46 -1.74
CA ASN A 5 -4.37 43.06 -0.53
C ASN A 5 -4.68 41.99 0.54
N GLU A 6 -4.61 40.71 0.15
CA GLU A 6 -4.81 39.55 1.00
C GLU A 6 -3.68 39.36 2.01
N LYS A 7 -4.02 38.71 3.12
CA LYS A 7 -3.10 38.29 4.18
C LYS A 7 -2.87 36.78 4.14
N VAL A 8 -1.80 36.31 4.80
CA VAL A 8 -1.49 34.87 4.87
C VAL A 8 -2.68 34.04 5.37
N LYS A 9 -3.40 34.53 6.39
CA LYS A 9 -4.61 33.88 6.93
C LYS A 9 -5.75 33.68 5.93
N ASP A 10 -5.76 34.43 4.82
CA ASP A 10 -6.81 34.31 3.81
C ASP A 10 -6.51 33.15 2.84
N LEU A 11 -5.26 32.66 2.82
CA LEU A 11 -4.78 31.59 1.93
C LEU A 11 -4.54 30.27 2.67
N VAL A 12 -4.15 30.31 3.95
CA VAL A 12 -3.74 29.15 4.75
C VAL A 12 -4.38 29.18 6.13
N GLU A 13 -4.88 28.03 6.56
CA GLU A 13 -5.19 27.75 7.97
C GLU A 13 -3.93 27.19 8.66
N VAL A 14 -3.62 27.64 9.87
CA VAL A 14 -2.50 27.10 10.65
C VAL A 14 -3.05 26.24 11.77
N ARG A 15 -2.67 24.95 11.78
CA ARG A 15 -3.06 23.99 12.80
C ARG A 15 -1.93 23.76 13.80
N SER A 16 -2.30 23.55 15.06
CA SER A 16 -1.35 23.21 16.12
C SER A 16 -0.80 21.80 15.92
N TYR A 17 0.52 21.65 15.96
CA TYR A 17 1.19 20.35 15.93
C TYR A 17 1.72 19.99 17.32
N LYS A 18 1.25 18.90 17.92
CA LYS A 18 1.72 18.43 19.24
C LYS A 18 3.01 17.63 19.03
N SER A 19 4.16 18.20 19.39
CA SER A 19 5.42 17.47 19.41
C SER A 19 5.48 16.55 20.63
N LEU A 20 5.74 15.27 20.42
CA LEU A 20 6.04 14.32 21.49
C LEU A 20 7.54 14.39 21.84
N HIS A 21 7.85 14.39 23.13
CA HIS A 21 9.24 14.38 23.61
C HIS A 21 9.81 12.96 23.69
N ASP A 22 8.98 11.99 24.05
CA ASP A 22 9.30 10.56 24.04
C ASP A 22 8.22 9.81 23.26
N PHE A 23 8.60 9.18 22.16
CA PHE A 23 7.66 8.40 21.33
C PHE A 23 7.34 7.03 21.95
N PHE A 24 8.08 6.59 22.97
CA PHE A 24 7.91 5.28 23.58
C PHE A 24 7.11 5.33 24.89
N SER A 25 6.75 6.52 25.39
CA SER A 25 6.07 6.69 26.68
C SER A 25 4.58 6.33 26.64
N ASP A 26 3.87 6.75 25.58
CA ASP A 26 2.44 6.48 25.40
C ASP A 26 2.17 6.03 23.94
N PRO A 27 1.97 4.71 23.72
CA PRO A 27 1.70 4.17 22.39
C PRO A 27 0.44 4.74 21.71
N ALA A 28 -0.59 5.11 22.49
CA ALA A 28 -1.82 5.66 21.96
C ALA A 28 -1.63 7.10 21.46
N GLU A 29 -0.91 7.93 22.23
CA GLU A 29 -0.54 9.27 21.79
C GLU A 29 0.43 9.24 20.60
N THR A 30 1.39 8.31 20.59
CA THR A 30 2.34 8.13 19.49
C THR A 30 1.64 7.83 18.17
N LEU A 31 0.68 6.91 18.17
CA LEU A 31 -0.12 6.60 16.98
C LEU A 31 -1.01 7.79 16.58
N ALA A 32 -1.66 8.45 17.53
CA ALA A 32 -2.54 9.60 17.26
C ALA A 32 -1.79 10.81 16.69
N ALA A 33 -0.53 11.01 17.08
CA ALA A 33 0.32 12.08 16.58
C ALA A 33 1.02 11.75 15.25
N TYR A 34 0.96 10.50 14.78
CA TYR A 34 1.61 10.08 13.53
C TYR A 34 0.73 10.41 12.33
N HIS A 35 1.31 11.11 11.34
CA HIS A 35 0.62 11.45 10.10
C HIS A 35 1.16 10.61 8.94
N PHE A 36 0.32 9.72 8.44
CA PHE A 36 0.62 8.89 7.29
C PHE A 36 0.61 9.73 6.00
N THR A 37 1.66 9.54 5.21
CA THR A 37 1.80 9.96 3.81
C THR A 37 1.89 8.72 2.93
N ASP A 38 1.57 8.82 1.64
CA ASP A 38 1.65 7.68 0.69
C ASP A 38 2.93 6.83 0.88
N ALA A 39 4.10 7.49 0.91
CA ALA A 39 5.38 6.82 1.09
C ALA A 39 5.49 6.06 2.42
N THR A 40 5.09 6.70 3.52
CA THR A 40 5.15 6.08 4.85
C THR A 40 4.04 5.05 5.08
N SER A 41 2.88 5.19 4.43
CA SER A 41 1.79 4.22 4.45
C SER A 41 2.24 2.92 3.80
N ASP A 42 2.79 3.02 2.59
CA ASP A 42 3.29 1.87 1.84
C ASP A 42 4.43 1.16 2.59
N MET A 43 5.36 1.93 3.14
CA MET A 43 6.45 1.39 3.94
C MET A 43 5.95 0.74 5.25
N MET A 44 5.01 1.37 5.96
CA MET A 44 4.43 0.80 7.19
C MET A 44 3.66 -0.49 6.90
N SER A 45 2.81 -0.51 5.87
CA SER A 45 2.08 -1.69 5.43
C SER A 45 3.04 -2.84 5.08
N LYS A 46 4.09 -2.55 4.32
CA LYS A 46 5.16 -3.51 4.00
C LYS A 46 5.80 -4.09 5.26
N TRP A 47 6.18 -3.26 6.24
CA TRP A 47 6.82 -3.76 7.47
C TRP A 47 5.85 -4.57 8.35
N ILE A 48 4.58 -4.17 8.42
CA ILE A 48 3.53 -4.92 9.14
C ILE A 48 3.29 -6.29 8.49
N ASP A 49 3.18 -6.34 7.17
CA ASP A 49 3.04 -7.60 6.43
C ASP A 49 4.23 -8.52 6.70
N ARG A 50 5.46 -7.98 6.67
CA ARG A 50 6.68 -8.74 6.99
C ARG A 50 6.65 -9.30 8.40
N ILE A 51 6.14 -8.55 9.39
CA ILE A 51 5.99 -9.05 10.76
C ILE A 51 4.95 -10.17 10.83
N GLY A 52 3.85 -10.05 10.08
CA GLY A 52 2.82 -11.10 9.98
C GLY A 52 3.31 -12.40 9.34
N GLU A 53 4.31 -12.31 8.46
CA GLU A 53 4.97 -13.46 7.81
C GLU A 53 6.03 -14.15 8.70
N VAL A 54 6.43 -13.55 9.84
CA VAL A 54 7.46 -14.15 10.69
C VAL A 54 6.90 -15.34 11.47
N GLU A 55 7.45 -16.51 11.19
CA GLU A 55 7.28 -17.75 11.93
C GLU A 55 8.64 -18.31 12.37
N HIS A 56 8.64 -19.43 13.10
CA HIS A 56 9.88 -20.09 13.51
C HIS A 56 10.73 -20.48 12.29
N GLY A 57 12.01 -20.11 12.28
CA GLY A 57 12.90 -20.33 11.13
C GLY A 57 12.82 -19.29 10.01
N SER A 58 12.05 -18.22 10.17
CA SER A 58 11.86 -17.17 9.15
C SER A 58 12.08 -15.75 9.67
N GLY A 59 12.93 -15.60 10.70
CA GLY A 59 13.26 -14.30 11.27
C GLY A 59 13.76 -13.30 10.22
N ARG A 60 13.43 -12.02 10.43
CA ARG A 60 13.69 -10.93 9.47
C ARG A 60 14.38 -9.76 10.15
N ALA A 61 15.25 -9.09 9.42
CA ALA A 61 15.94 -7.88 9.85
C ALA A 61 15.71 -6.76 8.83
N MET A 62 15.15 -5.66 9.31
CA MET A 62 14.80 -4.47 8.52
C MET A 62 15.43 -3.22 9.13
N ALA A 63 15.83 -2.32 8.27
CA ALA A 63 16.48 -1.08 8.65
C ALA A 63 15.80 0.10 7.95
N LEU A 64 15.64 1.19 8.70
CA LEU A 64 15.09 2.44 8.19
C LEU A 64 16.19 3.48 8.15
N ALA A 65 16.61 3.85 6.94
CA ALA A 65 17.58 4.91 6.67
C ALA A 65 16.89 6.23 6.33
N GLY A 66 17.62 7.34 6.41
CA GLY A 66 17.13 8.69 6.12
C GLY A 66 17.85 9.76 6.93
N TYR A 67 17.58 11.02 6.63
CA TYR A 67 18.13 12.15 7.37
C TYR A 67 17.72 12.21 8.84
N ARG A 68 18.43 13.03 9.63
CA ARG A 68 17.97 13.35 10.97
C ARG A 68 16.74 14.24 10.92
N GLY A 69 15.68 13.80 11.61
CA GLY A 69 14.45 14.55 11.74
C GLY A 69 13.40 14.31 10.67
N VAL A 70 13.60 13.35 9.76
CA VAL A 70 12.55 12.88 8.82
C VAL A 70 11.47 12.06 9.51
N GLY A 71 11.69 11.59 10.74
CA GLY A 71 10.65 10.88 11.50
C GLY A 71 10.88 9.38 11.63
N LYS A 72 12.10 8.88 11.37
CA LYS A 72 12.47 7.45 11.57
C LYS A 72 12.08 6.92 12.95
N SER A 73 12.42 7.65 14.01
CA SER A 73 12.08 7.31 15.40
C SER A 73 10.57 7.22 15.62
N HIS A 74 9.82 8.18 15.07
CA HIS A 74 8.36 8.19 15.18
C HIS A 74 7.74 7.03 14.37
N PHE A 75 8.27 6.73 13.17
CA PHE A 75 7.86 5.56 12.38
C PHE A 75 8.05 4.25 13.16
N LEU A 76 9.25 4.02 13.72
CA LEU A 76 9.53 2.80 14.47
C LEU A 76 8.70 2.70 15.77
N ALA A 77 8.49 3.81 16.47
CA ALA A 77 7.64 3.84 17.65
C ALA A 77 6.17 3.55 17.31
N THR A 78 5.66 4.12 16.21
CA THR A 78 4.31 3.85 15.69
C THR A 78 4.14 2.39 15.29
N LEU A 79 5.13 1.80 14.59
CA LEU A 79 5.16 0.37 14.29
C LEU A 79 5.09 -0.46 15.58
N GLY A 80 5.92 -0.15 16.57
CA GLY A 80 5.91 -0.82 17.87
C GLY A 80 4.56 -0.70 18.59
N ALA A 81 3.90 0.47 18.53
CA ALA A 81 2.58 0.71 19.11
C ALA A 81 1.48 -0.14 18.44
N ILE A 82 1.44 -0.17 17.10
CA ILE A 82 0.47 -0.94 16.31
C ILE A 82 0.57 -2.44 16.61
N VAL A 83 1.79 -2.94 16.74
CA VAL A 83 2.01 -4.39 16.88
C VAL A 83 1.86 -4.84 18.33
N SER A 84 2.31 -4.03 19.31
CA SER A 84 2.17 -4.34 20.75
C SER A 84 0.75 -4.17 21.30
N GLN A 85 -0.09 -3.30 20.72
CA GLN A 85 -1.44 -3.02 21.22
C GLN A 85 -2.53 -3.24 20.15
N PRO A 86 -3.18 -4.42 20.12
CA PRO A 86 -4.26 -4.72 19.18
C PRO A 86 -5.43 -3.73 19.23
N GLU A 87 -5.71 -3.16 20.40
CA GLU A 87 -6.77 -2.17 20.63
C GLU A 87 -6.55 -0.87 19.85
N LEU A 88 -5.30 -0.53 19.52
CA LEU A 88 -4.97 0.67 18.76
C LEU A 88 -5.19 0.49 17.25
N ARG A 89 -5.25 -0.75 16.75
CA ARG A 89 -5.38 -1.02 15.31
C ARG A 89 -6.71 -0.51 14.73
N SER A 90 -7.77 -0.49 15.54
CA SER A 90 -9.06 0.09 15.14
C SER A 90 -9.06 1.62 15.05
N ARG A 91 -8.04 2.29 15.60
CA ARG A 91 -7.89 3.75 15.53
C ARG A 91 -7.10 4.22 14.31
N ILE A 92 -6.58 3.29 13.51
CA ILE A 92 -5.84 3.60 12.28
C ILE A 92 -6.85 4.01 11.21
N THR A 93 -6.79 5.28 10.79
CA THR A 93 -7.67 5.83 9.75
C THR A 93 -7.17 5.56 8.33
N GLU A 94 -5.88 5.28 8.17
CA GLU A 94 -5.27 5.03 6.86
C GLU A 94 -5.62 3.61 6.38
N GLN A 95 -6.34 3.51 5.25
CA GLN A 95 -6.91 2.25 4.78
C GLN A 95 -5.82 1.25 4.40
N HIS A 96 -4.74 1.70 3.75
CA HIS A 96 -3.67 0.82 3.32
C HIS A 96 -2.99 0.13 4.52
N VAL A 97 -2.73 0.88 5.58
CA VAL A 97 -2.11 0.36 6.83
C VAL A 97 -3.11 -0.51 7.60
N SER A 98 -4.38 -0.08 7.68
CA SER A 98 -5.45 -0.81 8.37
C SER A 98 -5.61 -2.23 7.82
N VAL A 99 -5.62 -2.40 6.49
CA VAL A 99 -5.71 -3.72 5.83
C VAL A 99 -4.54 -4.63 6.23
N SER A 100 -3.29 -4.14 6.18
CA SER A 100 -2.14 -4.93 6.62
C SER A 100 -2.21 -5.32 8.09
N THR A 101 -2.74 -4.45 8.96
CA THR A 101 -2.88 -4.77 10.40
C THR A 101 -3.87 -5.91 10.69
N GLN A 102 -4.82 -6.17 9.79
CA GLN A 102 -5.78 -7.28 9.93
C GLN A 102 -5.10 -8.65 9.78
N ARG A 103 -3.93 -8.71 9.14
CA ARG A 103 -3.13 -9.94 8.99
C ARG A 103 -2.37 -10.30 10.27
N LEU A 104 -2.19 -9.34 11.20
CA LEU A 104 -1.58 -9.62 12.49
C LEU A 104 -2.56 -10.36 13.41
N LYS A 105 -2.08 -11.40 14.11
CA LYS A 105 -2.82 -12.07 15.19
C LYS A 105 -3.43 -11.05 16.18
N ARG A 106 -4.66 -11.29 16.68
CA ARG A 106 -5.37 -10.46 17.70
C ARG A 106 -4.79 -10.63 19.12
N ARG A 107 -3.45 -10.58 19.25
CA ARG A 107 -2.70 -10.69 20.51
C ARG A 107 -1.61 -9.61 20.55
N ARG A 108 -1.15 -9.28 21.76
CA ARG A 108 -0.05 -8.34 21.99
C ARG A 108 1.28 -9.00 21.68
N TYR A 109 2.01 -8.48 20.71
CA TYR A 109 3.33 -8.97 20.38
C TYR A 109 4.34 -8.41 21.40
N PRO A 110 5.31 -9.21 21.87
CA PRO A 110 6.36 -8.72 22.74
C PRO A 110 7.33 -7.84 21.94
N VAL A 111 7.38 -6.55 22.29
CA VAL A 111 8.26 -5.56 21.66
C VAL A 111 9.32 -5.12 22.68
N ALA A 112 10.60 -5.17 22.29
CA ALA A 112 11.72 -4.64 23.06
C ALA A 112 12.30 -3.41 22.36
N PHE A 113 12.26 -2.27 23.04
CA PHE A 113 12.84 -1.02 22.57
C PHE A 113 14.25 -0.85 23.14
N VAL A 114 15.27 -1.06 22.30
CA VAL A 114 16.67 -0.86 22.63
C VAL A 114 17.05 0.60 22.39
N ARG A 115 17.23 1.35 23.48
CA ARG A 115 17.58 2.78 23.46
C ARG A 115 19.09 2.94 23.32
N ARG A 116 19.56 3.08 22.09
CA ARG A 116 20.99 3.18 21.79
C ARG A 116 21.61 4.47 22.34
N GLY A 117 22.64 4.32 23.17
CA GLY A 117 23.40 5.42 23.78
C GLY A 117 23.07 5.73 25.23
N THR A 118 22.24 4.92 25.90
CA THR A 118 21.90 5.11 27.32
C THR A 118 22.85 4.38 28.27
N GLN A 119 23.59 3.37 27.79
CA GLN A 119 24.57 2.62 28.59
C GLN A 119 25.95 2.62 27.93
N PRO A 120 27.02 2.15 28.61
CA PRO A 120 28.36 2.03 28.01
C PRO A 120 28.43 1.10 26.80
N THR A 121 27.67 -0.01 26.78
CA THR A 121 27.64 -0.97 25.66
C THR A 121 26.24 -1.23 25.11
N PHE A 122 26.12 -1.58 23.81
CA PHE A 122 24.82 -1.96 23.22
C PHE A 122 24.26 -3.25 23.84
N LEU A 123 25.12 -4.17 24.28
CA LEU A 123 24.70 -5.41 24.95
C LEU A 123 23.95 -5.11 26.25
N GLU A 124 24.40 -4.13 27.05
CA GLU A 124 23.70 -3.71 28.27
C GLU A 124 22.34 -3.09 27.97
N GLU A 125 22.23 -2.32 26.88
CA GLU A 125 20.96 -1.72 26.43
C GLU A 125 19.98 -2.79 25.96
N LEU A 126 20.48 -3.82 25.25
CA LEU A 126 19.68 -4.97 24.85
C LEU A 126 19.15 -5.73 26.07
N LYS A 127 20.01 -5.97 27.08
CA LYS A 127 19.58 -6.61 28.34
C LYS A 127 18.56 -5.77 29.10
N GLU A 128 18.73 -4.46 29.15
CA GLU A 128 17.78 -3.56 29.80
C GLU A 128 16.41 -3.60 29.08
N ALA A 129 16.41 -3.60 27.75
CA ALA A 129 15.20 -3.70 26.94
C ALA A 129 14.48 -5.05 27.13
N LEU A 130 15.21 -6.17 27.06
CA LEU A 130 14.68 -7.51 27.32
C LEU A 130 14.17 -7.65 28.76
N GLY A 131 14.88 -7.05 29.72
CA GLY A 131 14.48 -7.01 31.12
C GLY A 131 13.12 -6.33 31.32
N LYS A 132 12.91 -5.19 30.66
CA LYS A 132 11.63 -4.47 30.67
C LYS A 132 10.51 -5.26 29.97
N THR A 133 10.77 -5.85 28.80
CA THR A 133 9.75 -6.58 28.03
C THR A 133 9.29 -7.86 28.72
N PHE A 134 10.20 -8.60 29.36
CA PHE A 134 9.91 -9.91 29.95
C PHE A 134 9.91 -9.94 31.50
N GLY A 135 10.07 -8.79 32.16
CA GLY A 135 10.08 -8.68 33.62
C GLY A 135 11.27 -9.38 34.28
N LEU A 136 12.46 -9.29 33.66
CA LEU A 136 13.68 -9.98 34.10
C LEU A 136 14.72 -8.98 34.61
N ASP A 137 15.56 -9.41 35.56
CA ASP A 137 16.70 -8.62 36.03
C ASP A 137 17.85 -8.67 34.99
N PRO A 138 18.27 -7.51 34.41
CA PRO A 138 19.37 -7.46 33.45
C PRO A 138 20.69 -8.05 33.96
N ALA A 139 20.95 -7.98 35.29
CA ALA A 139 22.19 -8.47 35.89
C ALA A 139 22.31 -10.01 35.87
N GLY A 140 21.18 -10.72 35.85
CA GLY A 140 21.12 -12.18 35.81
C GLY A 140 21.18 -12.78 34.40
N MET A 141 21.17 -11.95 33.35
CA MET A 141 21.15 -12.41 31.97
C MET A 141 22.55 -12.76 31.43
N THR A 142 22.62 -13.79 30.58
CA THR A 142 23.81 -14.17 29.82
C THR A 142 24.41 -13.01 29.01
N ASN A 143 25.73 -13.05 28.78
CA ASN A 143 26.43 -12.08 27.94
C ASN A 143 26.48 -12.50 26.46
N ALA A 144 25.99 -13.70 26.12
CA ALA A 144 25.98 -14.18 24.74
C ALA A 144 24.69 -13.78 24.01
N ILE A 145 24.83 -13.07 22.89
CA ILE A 145 23.71 -12.63 22.04
C ILE A 145 22.81 -13.79 21.58
N PRO A 146 23.35 -14.94 21.11
CA PRO A 146 22.50 -16.06 20.68
C PRO A 146 21.60 -16.57 21.78
N ASP A 147 22.11 -16.65 23.01
CA ASP A 147 21.35 -17.12 24.17
C ASP A 147 20.26 -16.11 24.57
N LEU A 148 20.55 -14.81 24.48
CA LEU A 148 19.57 -13.75 24.74
C LEU A 148 18.41 -13.79 23.73
N LEU A 149 18.73 -13.91 22.43
CA LEU A 149 17.72 -13.98 21.37
C LEU A 149 16.91 -15.27 21.43
N LYS A 150 17.57 -16.41 21.69
CA LYS A 150 16.88 -17.69 21.91
C LYS A 150 15.92 -17.61 23.10
N MET A 151 16.35 -17.04 24.22
CA MET A 151 15.49 -16.82 25.38
C MET A 151 14.29 -15.93 25.06
N ALA A 152 14.51 -14.85 24.30
CA ALA A 152 13.44 -13.96 23.87
C ALA A 152 12.42 -14.66 22.95
N ALA A 153 12.88 -15.49 22.01
CA ALA A 153 12.03 -16.30 21.15
C ALA A 153 11.21 -17.33 21.94
N GLU A 154 11.86 -18.07 22.85
CA GLU A 154 11.20 -19.07 23.72
C GLU A 154 10.13 -18.44 24.60
N LYS A 155 10.40 -17.26 25.19
CA LYS A 155 9.42 -16.52 26.00
C LYS A 155 8.27 -15.92 25.18
N SER A 156 8.47 -15.70 23.88
CA SER A 156 7.45 -15.14 22.98
C SER A 156 6.49 -16.21 22.43
N GLY A 157 6.87 -17.49 22.50
CA GLY A 157 6.03 -18.61 22.12
C GLY A 157 5.70 -18.62 20.62
N ASP A 158 4.41 -18.69 20.28
CA ASP A 158 3.91 -18.71 18.90
C ASP A 158 3.80 -17.31 18.26
N LEU A 159 4.12 -16.25 19.02
CA LEU A 159 4.13 -14.87 18.55
C LEU A 159 5.55 -14.43 18.19
N PRO A 160 5.74 -13.69 17.09
CA PRO A 160 7.00 -13.05 16.77
C PRO A 160 7.48 -12.11 17.89
N PHE A 161 8.74 -12.27 18.28
CA PHE A 161 9.43 -11.29 19.11
C PHE A 161 9.92 -10.13 18.25
N ILE A 162 9.66 -8.90 18.67
CA ILE A 162 10.03 -7.70 17.91
C ILE A 162 11.07 -6.92 18.69
N MET A 163 12.25 -6.77 18.09
CA MET A 163 13.32 -5.92 18.61
C MET A 163 13.39 -4.64 17.79
N ILE A 164 13.25 -3.48 18.44
CA ILE A 164 13.36 -2.17 17.81
C ILE A 164 14.56 -1.45 18.42
N ALA A 165 15.57 -1.14 17.63
CA ALA A 165 16.74 -0.38 18.07
C ALA A 165 16.73 1.02 17.45
N ASP A 166 16.73 2.03 18.31
CA ASP A 166 16.81 3.44 17.91
C ASP A 166 17.68 4.22 18.89
N THR A 167 18.25 5.33 18.42
CA THR A 167 19.11 6.19 19.22
C THR A 167 18.30 7.03 20.21
N ALA A 168 18.68 7.01 21.48
CA ALA A 168 17.96 7.71 22.54
C ALA A 168 17.99 9.24 22.35
N PHE A 169 16.83 9.88 22.52
CA PHE A 169 16.67 11.34 22.39
C PHE A 169 17.34 12.12 23.54
N GLU A 170 17.35 11.58 24.77
CA GLU A 170 17.78 12.26 26.00
C GLU A 170 19.31 12.37 26.18
N ARG A 171 20.10 11.88 25.23
CA ARG A 171 21.57 11.83 25.38
C ARG A 171 22.17 13.24 25.38
N THR A 172 23.09 13.49 26.31
CA THR A 172 23.85 14.75 26.41
C THR A 172 25.00 14.82 25.40
N SER A 173 25.46 13.69 24.88
CA SER A 173 26.54 13.59 23.90
C SER A 173 26.27 12.52 22.86
N ARG A 174 26.97 12.60 21.73
CA ARG A 174 26.84 11.66 20.62
C ARG A 174 27.37 10.27 20.99
N VAL A 175 26.73 9.24 20.44
CA VAL A 175 27.22 7.85 20.54
C VAL A 175 28.36 7.68 19.54
N SER A 176 29.59 7.67 20.03
CA SER A 176 30.82 7.52 19.25
C SER A 176 31.25 6.06 19.03
N ARG A 177 30.64 5.11 19.76
CA ARG A 177 30.96 3.68 19.64
C ARG A 177 30.36 3.06 18.37
N ASP A 178 31.06 2.07 17.85
CA ASP A 178 30.65 1.26 16.71
C ASP A 178 29.84 0.04 17.19
N ASP A 179 28.55 0.00 16.84
CA ASP A 179 27.65 -1.10 17.16
C ASP A 179 27.26 -1.92 15.91
N GLY A 180 27.84 -1.61 14.73
CA GLY A 180 27.39 -2.15 13.44
C GLY A 180 27.61 -3.65 13.29
N VAL A 181 28.76 -4.14 13.75
CA VAL A 181 29.09 -5.58 13.77
C VAL A 181 28.08 -6.35 14.62
N LEU A 182 27.78 -5.84 15.81
CA LEU A 182 26.89 -6.47 16.77
C LEU A 182 25.42 -6.49 16.28
N LEU A 183 24.98 -5.43 15.61
CA LEU A 183 23.68 -5.39 14.93
C LEU A 183 23.59 -6.39 13.77
N GLY A 184 24.68 -6.59 13.03
CA GLY A 184 24.79 -7.62 11.98
C GLY A 184 24.72 -9.04 12.55
N GLU A 185 25.42 -9.30 13.66
CA GLU A 185 25.34 -10.57 14.40
C GLU A 185 23.91 -10.85 14.88
N ILE A 186 23.23 -9.84 15.45
CA ILE A 186 21.84 -9.97 15.90
C ILE A 186 20.92 -10.36 14.74
N ALA A 187 21.09 -9.76 13.55
CA ALA A 187 20.28 -10.10 12.38
C ALA A 187 20.50 -11.54 11.90
N GLU A 188 21.75 -12.02 11.88
CA GLU A 188 22.06 -13.41 11.52
C GLU A 188 21.50 -14.40 12.55
N PHE A 189 21.67 -14.12 13.84
CA PHE A 189 21.15 -14.98 14.92
C PHE A 189 19.63 -14.94 15.05
N ALA A 190 18.96 -13.89 14.54
CA ALA A 190 17.50 -13.81 14.52
C ALA A 190 16.85 -14.74 13.46
N ARG A 191 17.51 -15.02 12.34
CA ARG A 191 16.96 -15.83 11.22
C ARG A 191 16.34 -17.18 11.61
N PRO A 192 16.99 -18.04 12.42
CA PRO A 192 16.42 -19.33 12.79
C PRO A 192 15.24 -19.23 13.77
N TYR A 193 14.97 -18.06 14.34
CA TYR A 193 13.92 -17.84 15.32
C TYR A 193 12.78 -17.00 14.75
N ASN A 194 11.65 -16.95 15.46
CA ASN A 194 10.52 -16.06 15.15
C ASN A 194 10.80 -14.62 15.63
N ILE A 195 11.91 -14.03 15.17
CA ILE A 195 12.37 -12.70 15.60
C ILE A 195 12.33 -11.73 14.42
N PHE A 196 11.72 -10.56 14.65
CA PHE A 196 11.78 -9.42 13.76
C PHE A 196 12.67 -8.34 14.38
N VAL A 197 13.70 -7.91 13.65
CA VAL A 197 14.63 -6.86 14.08
C VAL A 197 14.42 -5.62 13.23
N ALA A 198 14.15 -4.49 13.86
CA ALA A 198 13.99 -3.18 13.24
C ALA A 198 15.04 -2.22 13.78
N VAL A 199 15.77 -1.53 12.90
CA VAL A 199 16.81 -0.58 13.31
C VAL A 199 16.64 0.75 12.59
N ALA A 200 16.70 1.86 13.32
CA ALA A 200 16.86 3.19 12.72
C ALA A 200 18.34 3.45 12.43
N LEU A 201 18.61 3.79 11.17
CA LEU A 201 19.94 4.13 10.68
C LEU A 201 19.91 5.57 10.18
N ASP A 202 20.98 6.32 10.48
CA ASP A 202 21.23 7.59 9.80
C ASP A 202 21.80 7.26 8.39
N ASP A 203 21.54 8.12 7.40
CA ASP A 203 21.65 7.91 5.92
C ASP A 203 22.96 7.32 5.33
N ASP A 204 23.97 6.99 6.11
CA ASP A 204 25.29 6.58 5.62
C ASP A 204 25.48 5.06 5.49
N ILE A 205 24.49 4.38 4.89
CA ILE A 205 24.64 2.98 4.44
C ILE A 205 24.83 2.90 2.93
N ALA A 206 24.53 3.98 2.20
CA ALA A 206 24.81 4.08 0.78
C ALA A 206 26.34 4.12 0.56
N GLY A 207 26.91 2.94 0.29
CA GLY A 207 28.35 2.74 0.07
C GLY A 207 29.05 1.85 1.11
N ALA A 208 28.37 0.82 1.65
CA ALA A 208 28.92 -0.07 2.65
C ALA A 208 30.08 -0.98 2.16
N ASP A 209 31.27 -0.39 1.96
CA ASP A 209 32.53 -1.07 2.15
C ASP A 209 33.02 -0.83 3.60
N GLY A 210 33.32 -1.92 4.32
CA GLY A 210 33.78 -1.93 5.71
C GLY A 210 32.68 -2.23 6.75
N VAL A 211 32.71 -1.55 7.91
CA VAL A 211 31.86 -1.79 9.11
C VAL A 211 30.35 -1.87 8.83
N ASN A 212 29.84 -1.07 7.89
CA ASN A 212 28.42 -1.08 7.50
C ASN A 212 28.07 -2.22 6.53
N ALA A 213 29.06 -2.98 6.02
CA ALA A 213 28.82 -4.13 5.14
C ALA A 213 28.07 -5.25 5.87
N ALA A 214 28.30 -5.41 7.19
CA ALA A 214 27.54 -6.37 8.00
C ALA A 214 26.05 -6.02 7.97
N ILE A 215 25.68 -4.75 8.16
CA ILE A 215 24.29 -4.28 8.10
C ILE A 215 23.73 -4.39 6.68
N ALA A 216 24.44 -3.90 5.66
CA ALA A 216 23.99 -3.94 4.27
C ALA A 216 23.80 -5.37 3.73
N ARG A 217 24.56 -6.35 4.24
CA ARG A 217 24.41 -7.77 3.89
C ARG A 217 23.27 -8.48 4.63
N THR A 218 22.91 -8.01 5.83
CA THR A 218 22.02 -8.75 6.74
C THR A 218 20.64 -8.12 6.89
N TYR A 219 20.49 -6.82 6.62
CA TYR A 219 19.24 -6.07 6.71
C TYR A 219 18.67 -5.72 5.34
N SER A 220 17.33 -5.72 5.24
CA SER A 220 16.62 -5.02 4.16
C SER A 220 16.47 -3.56 4.56
N ILE A 221 17.04 -2.64 3.77
CA ILE A 221 17.06 -1.20 4.07
C ILE A 221 15.99 -0.49 3.25
N ASP A 222 15.08 0.21 3.93
CA ASP A 222 14.15 1.17 3.34
C ASP A 222 14.60 2.59 3.68
N TYR A 223 14.38 3.55 2.76
CA TYR A 223 14.81 4.95 2.92
C TYR A 223 13.61 5.88 3.10
N LEU A 224 13.72 6.77 4.08
CA LEU A 224 12.73 7.80 4.37
C LEU A 224 13.25 9.19 3.98
N ASP A 225 12.78 9.68 2.84
CA ASP A 225 13.16 10.98 2.27
C ASP A 225 12.51 12.17 3.01
N GLN A 226 13.19 13.30 3.11
CA GLN A 226 12.61 14.56 3.61
C GLN A 226 11.38 15.02 2.81
N GLU A 227 11.20 14.57 1.58
CA GLU A 227 10.04 14.91 0.75
C GLU A 227 8.70 14.63 1.43
N HIS A 228 8.54 13.54 2.17
CA HIS A 228 7.25 13.28 2.81
C HIS A 228 6.87 14.36 3.83
N LEU A 229 7.85 15.07 4.41
CA LEU A 229 7.60 16.15 5.37
C LEU A 229 6.84 17.32 4.74
N TYR A 230 7.06 17.65 3.45
CA TYR A 230 6.30 18.76 2.84
C TYR A 230 4.82 18.41 2.70
N ARG A 231 4.48 17.13 2.49
CA ARG A 231 3.07 16.68 2.42
C ARG A 231 2.40 16.78 3.78
N ILE A 232 3.13 16.47 4.85
CA ILE A 232 2.65 16.63 6.23
C ILE A 232 2.43 18.10 6.54
N VAL A 233 3.40 18.96 6.20
CA VAL A 233 3.27 20.41 6.34
C VAL A 233 2.06 20.91 5.54
N ASP A 234 1.90 20.46 4.29
CA ASP A 234 0.82 20.89 3.40
C ASP A 234 -0.57 20.53 3.93
N THR A 235 -0.72 19.30 4.41
CA THR A 235 -2.02 18.72 4.77
C THR A 235 -2.41 18.98 6.22
N HIS A 236 -1.43 18.91 7.14
CA HIS A 236 -1.68 18.88 8.58
C HIS A 236 -1.27 20.15 9.31
N VAL A 237 -0.29 20.92 8.80
CA VAL A 237 0.16 22.15 9.46
C VAL A 237 -0.40 23.39 8.77
N PHE A 238 -0.32 23.45 7.44
CA PHE A 238 -0.70 24.58 6.59
C PHE A 238 -1.73 24.23 5.51
N PRO A 239 -2.91 23.68 5.84
CA PRO A 239 -3.94 23.42 4.83
C PRO A 239 -4.32 24.69 4.07
N LYS A 240 -4.25 24.62 2.73
CA LYS A 240 -4.52 25.74 1.82
C LYS A 240 -6.01 25.83 1.48
N ASN A 241 -6.50 27.07 1.37
CA ASN A 241 -7.81 27.33 0.81
C ASN A 241 -7.81 27.07 -0.71
N ARG A 242 -8.52 26.02 -1.15
CA ARG A 242 -8.60 25.61 -2.56
C ARG A 242 -9.08 26.74 -3.48
N GLN A 243 -9.94 27.63 -3.01
CA GLN A 243 -10.47 28.75 -3.81
C GLN A 243 -9.43 29.84 -4.09
N LYS A 244 -8.33 29.87 -3.31
CA LYS A 244 -7.27 30.88 -3.40
C LYS A 244 -5.97 30.33 -4.01
N GLN A 245 -5.98 29.12 -4.57
CA GLN A 245 -4.83 28.53 -5.26
C GLN A 245 -4.25 29.39 -6.39
N PRO A 246 -5.06 30.06 -7.25
CA PRO A 246 -4.51 30.97 -8.27
C PRO A 246 -3.69 32.12 -7.67
N LEU A 247 -4.05 32.60 -6.48
CA LEU A 247 -3.31 33.66 -5.80
C LEU A 247 -1.94 33.18 -5.30
N LEU A 248 -1.81 31.91 -4.88
CA LEU A 248 -0.49 31.32 -4.55
C LEU A 248 0.42 31.27 -5.77
N GLN A 249 -0.14 30.95 -6.93
CA GLN A 249 0.61 31.00 -8.19
C GLN A 249 1.06 32.42 -8.52
N GLU A 250 0.21 33.44 -8.31
CA GLU A 250 0.60 34.85 -8.47
C GLU A 250 1.73 35.25 -7.50
N ILE A 251 1.68 34.82 -6.24
CA ILE A 251 2.73 35.08 -5.24
C ILE A 251 4.04 34.40 -5.62
N TYR A 252 3.99 33.14 -6.08
CA TYR A 252 5.17 32.42 -6.57
C TYR A 252 5.82 33.14 -7.75
N THR A 253 5.02 33.56 -8.73
CA THR A 253 5.50 34.31 -9.90
C THR A 253 6.11 35.64 -9.47
N TYR A 254 5.50 36.35 -8.52
CA TYR A 254 6.08 37.57 -7.94
C TYR A 254 7.47 37.30 -7.38
N PHE A 255 7.67 36.30 -6.52
CA PHE A 255 8.99 35.99 -5.98
C PHE A 255 10.00 35.59 -7.07
N ARG A 256 9.58 34.86 -8.11
CA ARG A 256 10.45 34.52 -9.25
C ARG A 256 10.88 35.75 -10.07
N GLU A 257 10.03 36.77 -10.17
CA GLU A 257 10.33 38.03 -10.85
C GLU A 257 11.29 38.91 -10.05
N VAL A 258 11.07 39.05 -8.73
CA VAL A 258 11.88 39.93 -7.88
C VAL A 258 13.18 39.28 -7.38
N LEU A 259 13.26 37.95 -7.35
CA LEU A 259 14.42 37.18 -6.89
C LEU A 259 14.88 36.19 -7.98
N PRO A 260 15.85 36.57 -8.84
CA PRO A 260 16.34 35.71 -9.93
C PRO A 260 16.87 34.34 -9.47
N ASN A 261 17.40 34.26 -8.25
CA ASN A 261 17.95 33.03 -7.66
C ASN A 261 16.91 32.23 -6.84
N PHE A 262 15.62 32.56 -6.93
CA PHE A 262 14.55 31.77 -6.32
C PHE A 262 14.37 30.44 -7.06
N ARG A 263 15.11 29.41 -6.66
CA ARG A 263 15.32 28.16 -7.43
C ARG A 263 14.26 27.07 -7.24
N TRP A 264 13.32 27.24 -6.32
CA TRP A 264 12.37 26.19 -5.95
C TRP A 264 11.19 26.11 -6.94
N SER A 265 10.69 24.91 -7.18
CA SER A 265 9.51 24.70 -8.04
C SER A 265 8.25 25.29 -7.42
N GLN A 266 7.27 25.63 -8.27
CA GLN A 266 5.97 26.11 -7.83
C GLN A 266 5.28 25.10 -6.90
N GLN A 267 5.36 23.81 -7.21
CA GLN A 267 4.75 22.77 -6.38
C GLN A 267 5.32 22.75 -4.96
N ARG A 268 6.65 22.79 -4.83
CA ARG A 268 7.33 22.78 -3.53
C ARG A 268 7.06 24.06 -2.74
N PHE A 269 7.03 25.20 -3.44
CA PHE A 269 6.63 26.48 -2.84
C PHE A 269 5.20 26.43 -2.30
N SER A 270 4.24 26.03 -3.13
CA SER A 270 2.83 25.98 -2.76
C SER A 270 2.56 25.02 -1.60
N ALA A 271 3.25 23.87 -1.56
CA ALA A 271 3.10 22.89 -0.48
C ALA A 271 3.61 23.42 0.87
N LEU A 272 4.70 24.19 0.87
CA LEU A 272 5.31 24.71 2.09
C LEU A 272 4.77 26.07 2.53
N TYR A 273 4.17 26.85 1.63
CA TYR A 273 3.67 28.19 1.95
C TYR A 273 2.79 28.19 3.22
N PRO A 274 3.05 29.11 4.18
CA PRO A 274 3.93 30.29 4.10
C PRO A 274 5.40 30.05 4.51
N LEU A 275 5.86 28.81 4.65
CA LEU A 275 7.25 28.48 4.95
C LEU A 275 8.13 28.59 3.70
N HIS A 276 9.28 29.25 3.84
CA HIS A 276 10.25 29.32 2.75
C HIS A 276 10.90 27.94 2.50
N PRO A 277 10.96 27.43 1.26
CA PRO A 277 11.46 26.08 0.97
C PRO A 277 12.88 25.76 1.45
N VAL A 278 13.75 26.77 1.51
CA VAL A 278 15.13 26.66 2.05
C VAL A 278 15.17 26.16 3.49
N ILE A 279 14.12 26.39 4.28
CA ILE A 279 14.07 25.96 5.70
C ILE A 279 14.13 24.44 5.77
N LEU A 280 13.43 23.75 4.86
CA LEU A 280 13.47 22.29 4.77
C LEU A 280 14.88 21.79 4.43
N GLU A 281 15.57 22.47 3.50
CA GLU A 281 16.95 22.13 3.10
C GLU A 281 17.95 22.36 4.24
N THR A 282 17.72 23.37 5.08
CA THR A 282 18.64 23.77 6.15
C THR A 282 18.36 23.02 7.46
N ALA A 283 17.13 22.55 7.67
CA ALA A 283 16.69 21.91 8.91
C ALA A 283 17.56 20.73 9.39
N PRO A 284 18.05 19.81 8.53
CA PRO A 284 18.93 18.72 8.97
C PRO A 284 20.26 19.22 9.54
N PHE A 285 20.83 20.26 8.92
CA PHE A 285 22.09 20.87 9.36
C PHE A 285 21.91 21.65 10.66
N VAL A 286 20.78 22.33 10.83
CA VAL A 286 20.44 22.96 12.12
C VAL A 286 20.29 21.89 13.20
N ARG A 287 19.57 20.80 12.90
CA ARG A 287 19.34 19.69 13.85
C ARG A 287 20.62 18.93 14.20
N LEU A 288 21.65 18.99 13.36
CA LEU A 288 22.97 18.43 13.68
C LEU A 288 23.57 19.09 14.93
N TYR A 289 23.40 20.39 15.09
CA TYR A 289 23.95 21.19 16.18
C TYR A 289 22.93 21.53 17.28
N ALA A 290 21.62 21.52 16.95
CA ALA A 290 20.52 21.73 17.89
C ALA A 290 19.56 20.52 17.85
N PRO A 291 19.83 19.43 18.58
CA PRO A 291 19.04 18.19 18.54
C PRO A 291 17.56 18.36 18.85
N GLU A 292 17.23 19.31 19.72
CA GLU A 292 15.87 19.71 20.09
C GLU A 292 15.08 20.41 18.98
N PHE A 293 15.71 20.79 17.86
CA PHE A 293 15.01 21.41 16.74
C PHE A 293 14.12 20.39 16.01
N ALA A 294 12.80 20.64 16.03
CA ALA A 294 11.81 19.87 15.31
C ALA A 294 11.08 20.74 14.27
N LEU A 295 11.22 20.39 12.98
CA LEU A 295 10.69 21.19 11.87
C LEU A 295 9.18 21.43 11.95
N LEU A 296 8.38 20.39 12.21
CA LEU A 296 6.92 20.51 12.26
C LEU A 296 6.45 21.37 13.44
N GLY A 297 7.10 21.23 14.60
CA GLY A 297 6.86 22.09 15.77
C GLY A 297 7.18 23.56 15.48
N PHE A 298 8.35 23.80 14.86
CA PHE A 298 8.74 25.14 14.40
C PHE A 298 7.73 25.72 13.40
N ALA A 299 7.32 24.95 12.38
CA ALA A 299 6.38 25.39 11.37
C ALA A 299 5.02 25.79 11.98
N SER A 300 4.51 25.00 12.93
CA SER A 300 3.24 25.32 13.62
C SER A 300 3.34 26.61 14.46
N GLU A 301 4.45 26.81 15.19
CA GLU A 301 4.65 28.01 16.00
C GLU A 301 4.88 29.26 15.15
N ALA A 302 5.76 29.20 14.16
CA ALA A 302 6.07 30.32 13.25
C ALA A 302 4.87 30.65 12.35
N GLY A 303 4.14 29.63 11.89
CA GLY A 303 2.88 29.76 11.17
C GLY A 303 1.87 30.61 11.92
N SER A 304 1.70 30.35 13.22
CA SER A 304 0.75 31.09 14.06
C SER A 304 1.10 32.58 14.15
N LYS A 305 2.40 32.93 14.05
CA LYS A 305 2.89 34.31 14.10
C LYS A 305 2.74 35.04 12.76
N ILE A 306 2.76 34.35 11.62
CA ILE A 306 2.75 34.98 10.30
C ILE A 306 1.35 35.30 9.74
N LEU A 307 0.29 34.70 10.28
CA LEU A 307 -1.11 34.83 9.80
C LEU A 307 -1.57 36.28 9.51
N GLY A 308 -1.10 37.25 10.29
CA GLY A 308 -1.47 38.66 10.16
C GLY A 308 -0.71 39.45 9.09
N ARG A 309 0.36 38.89 8.52
CA ARG A 309 1.23 39.52 7.52
C ARG A 309 0.58 39.50 6.11
N PRO A 310 1.01 40.40 5.20
CA PRO A 310 0.61 40.34 3.78
C PRO A 310 0.89 38.98 3.14
N ALA A 311 0.08 38.56 2.15
CA ALA A 311 0.21 37.24 1.53
C ALA A 311 1.53 37.03 0.75
N ASN A 312 2.26 38.10 0.42
CA ASN A 312 3.61 38.01 -0.15
C ASN A 312 4.73 37.97 0.92
N SER A 313 4.41 37.56 2.16
CA SER A 313 5.38 37.34 3.23
C SER A 313 5.62 35.84 3.43
N LEU A 314 6.87 35.45 3.74
CA LEU A 314 7.21 34.08 4.11
C LEU A 314 7.91 34.04 5.47
N ILE A 315 7.86 32.87 6.11
CA ILE A 315 8.72 32.50 7.23
C ILE A 315 10.08 32.14 6.61
N ALA A 316 11.13 32.88 6.96
CA ALA A 316 12.48 32.72 6.40
C ALA A 316 13.49 32.22 7.45
N LEU A 317 14.77 32.12 7.07
CA LEU A 317 15.83 31.56 7.93
C LEU A 317 16.12 32.40 9.18
N ASP A 318 15.79 33.69 9.21
CA ASP A 318 15.92 34.51 10.42
C ASP A 318 15.04 34.00 11.56
N GLU A 319 13.83 33.55 11.26
CA GLU A 319 12.93 32.97 12.26
C GLU A 319 13.45 31.62 12.77
N VAL A 320 14.11 30.83 11.91
CA VAL A 320 14.80 29.59 12.31
C VAL A 320 16.00 29.90 13.22
N PHE A 321 16.78 30.92 12.87
CA PHE A 321 17.91 31.36 13.68
C PHE A 321 17.43 31.78 15.06
N ASP A 322 16.42 32.65 15.15
CA ASP A 322 15.89 33.14 16.43
C ASP A 322 15.32 32.01 17.29
N PHE A 323 14.74 30.99 16.66
CA PHE A 323 14.23 29.81 17.35
C PHE A 323 15.37 28.93 17.92
N THR A 324 16.52 28.87 17.26
CA THR A 324 17.61 27.92 17.57
C THR A 324 18.85 28.54 18.21
N GLU A 325 18.97 29.87 18.22
CA GLU A 325 20.15 30.60 18.66
C GLU A 325 20.65 30.14 20.04
N LYS A 326 19.73 30.04 21.02
CA LYS A 326 20.07 29.64 22.39
C LYS A 326 20.69 28.24 22.47
N SER A 327 20.26 27.33 21.60
CA SER A 327 20.78 25.97 21.52
C SER A 327 22.12 25.94 20.79
N LEU A 328 22.20 26.60 19.63
CA LEU A 328 23.42 26.69 18.82
C LEU A 328 24.58 27.33 19.60
N ARG A 329 24.33 28.35 20.42
CA ARG A 329 25.35 29.00 21.27
C ARG A 329 25.97 28.09 22.34
N LYS A 330 25.34 26.98 22.69
CA LYS A 330 25.87 26.02 23.67
C LYS A 330 26.84 25.00 23.05
N VAL A 331 26.94 24.99 21.72
CA VAL A 331 27.78 24.04 20.98
C VAL A 331 29.21 24.57 20.94
N ALA A 332 30.15 23.82 21.53
CA ALA A 332 31.56 24.19 21.57
C ALA A 332 32.13 24.44 20.15
N ASP A 333 31.74 23.62 19.18
CA ASP A 333 32.19 23.70 17.78
C ASP A 333 31.80 25.01 17.07
N LEU A 334 30.81 25.74 17.59
CA LEU A 334 30.31 26.99 17.03
C LEU A 334 30.78 28.24 17.80
N GLU A 335 31.61 28.08 18.84
CA GLU A 335 32.05 29.19 19.70
C GLU A 335 32.77 30.28 18.89
N ASP A 336 33.71 29.91 18.02
CA ASP A 336 34.43 30.83 17.15
C ASP A 336 33.50 31.53 16.14
N ALA A 337 32.54 30.79 15.58
CA ALA A 337 31.56 31.33 14.63
C ALA A 337 30.61 32.34 15.30
N PHE A 338 30.20 32.08 16.55
CA PHE A 338 29.40 33.04 17.33
C PHE A 338 30.22 34.23 17.80
N ALA A 339 31.51 34.06 18.14
CA ALA A 339 32.40 35.17 18.44
C ALA A 339 32.55 36.11 17.22
N ALA A 340 32.70 35.53 16.02
CA ALA A 340 32.71 36.26 14.76
C ALA A 340 31.39 37.01 14.53
N TYR A 341 30.26 36.31 14.70
CA TYR A 341 28.92 36.87 14.57
C TYR A 341 28.69 38.06 15.51
N ASP A 342 29.00 37.91 16.81
CA ASP A 342 28.78 38.94 17.82
C ASP A 342 29.66 40.17 17.55
N ARG A 343 30.89 39.96 17.08
CA ARG A 343 31.81 41.03 16.70
C ARG A 343 31.32 41.79 15.46
N LEU A 344 30.90 41.10 14.39
CA LEU A 344 30.33 41.75 13.20
C LEU A 344 29.04 42.53 13.53
N ASN A 345 28.21 41.96 14.40
CA ASN A 345 26.97 42.61 14.83
C ASN A 345 27.25 43.88 15.67
N ALA A 346 28.31 43.89 16.48
CA ALA A 346 28.70 45.05 17.26
C ALA A 346 29.45 46.12 16.44
N GLU A 347 30.50 45.71 15.70
CA GLU A 347 31.46 46.62 15.04
C GLU A 347 30.97 47.13 13.68
N ILE A 348 30.20 46.32 12.91
CA ILE A 348 29.81 46.66 11.53
C ILE A 348 28.32 46.97 11.43
N VAL A 349 27.45 46.09 11.93
CA VAL A 349 26.01 46.33 11.86
C VAL A 349 25.62 47.59 12.66
N GLY A 350 26.33 47.89 13.76
CA GLY A 350 26.14 49.11 14.54
C GLY A 350 26.48 50.40 13.78
N THR A 351 27.44 50.37 12.85
CA THR A 351 27.90 51.55 12.09
C THR A 351 27.12 51.80 10.80
N ILE A 352 26.37 50.81 10.32
CA ILE A 352 25.50 50.94 9.13
C ILE A 352 24.34 51.91 9.41
N PRO A 353 23.88 52.73 8.44
CA PRO A 353 22.73 53.60 8.61
C PRO A 353 21.47 52.84 9.07
N VAL A 354 20.68 53.44 9.97
CA VAL A 354 19.53 52.79 10.64
C VAL A 354 18.60 52.07 9.66
N MET A 355 18.36 52.65 8.48
CA MET A 355 17.49 52.10 7.44
C MET A 355 17.99 50.79 6.82
N GLN A 356 19.29 50.50 6.87
CA GLN A 356 19.92 49.30 6.30
C GLN A 356 20.37 48.28 7.37
N ARG A 357 20.33 48.65 8.66
CA ARG A 357 20.76 47.76 9.75
C ARG A 357 19.98 46.46 9.81
N LEU A 358 18.68 46.50 9.51
CA LEU A 358 17.84 45.30 9.52
C LEU A 358 18.32 44.29 8.47
N GLN A 359 18.55 44.73 7.24
CA GLN A 359 19.07 43.90 6.15
C GLN A 359 20.44 43.31 6.51
N ALA A 360 21.33 44.11 7.11
CA ALA A 360 22.63 43.64 7.55
C ALA A 360 22.54 42.53 8.62
N LYS A 361 21.59 42.64 9.57
CA LYS A 361 21.31 41.57 10.55
C LYS A 361 20.77 40.31 9.89
N LEU A 362 19.84 40.44 8.93
CA LEU A 362 19.29 39.30 8.20
C LEU A 362 20.38 38.56 7.42
N ILE A 363 21.25 39.28 6.72
CA ILE A 363 22.40 38.72 5.97
C ILE A 363 23.31 37.95 6.93
N LEU A 364 23.62 38.52 8.10
CA LEU A 364 24.51 37.88 9.06
C LEU A 364 23.90 36.61 9.68
N LYS A 365 22.60 36.61 10.01
CA LYS A 365 21.88 35.40 10.46
C LYS A 365 21.85 34.32 9.38
N GLY A 366 21.52 34.71 8.15
CA GLY A 366 21.50 33.81 6.99
C GLY A 366 22.88 33.21 6.73
N LEU A 367 23.94 34.02 6.78
CA LEU A 367 25.32 33.57 6.62
C LEU A 367 25.67 32.50 7.66
N LEU A 368 25.34 32.69 8.94
CA LEU A 368 25.63 31.69 9.97
C LEU A 368 24.91 30.36 9.71
N LEU A 369 23.58 30.39 9.49
CA LEU A 369 22.82 29.16 9.27
C LEU A 369 23.23 28.43 8.00
N LEU A 370 23.49 29.16 6.91
CA LEU A 370 23.96 28.59 5.65
C LEU A 370 25.44 28.17 5.72
N SER A 371 26.19 28.58 6.74
CA SER A 371 27.56 28.06 6.97
C SER A 371 27.56 26.69 7.66
N LEU A 372 26.43 26.25 8.23
CA LEU A 372 26.34 24.97 8.94
C LEU A 372 26.51 23.76 7.99
N ASP A 373 26.13 23.89 6.72
CA ASP A 373 26.32 22.86 5.69
C ASP A 373 27.80 22.69 5.29
N GLY A 374 28.59 23.78 5.33
CA GLY A 374 30.03 23.81 5.06
C GLY A 374 30.42 24.15 3.63
N ASP A 375 29.47 24.24 2.71
CA ASP A 375 29.72 24.63 1.32
C ASP A 375 29.74 26.15 1.16
N GLY A 376 29.31 26.87 2.20
CA GLY A 376 29.16 28.32 2.17
C GLY A 376 28.03 28.74 1.23
N THR A 377 27.87 30.04 1.04
CA THR A 377 26.73 30.58 0.31
C THR A 377 27.10 31.77 -0.56
N THR A 378 26.46 31.90 -1.71
CA THR A 378 26.62 33.06 -2.59
C THR A 378 25.72 34.21 -2.13
N ALA A 379 26.06 35.44 -2.54
CA ALA A 379 25.19 36.61 -2.29
C ALA A 379 23.77 36.40 -2.86
N GLY A 380 23.66 35.71 -3.99
CA GLY A 380 22.39 35.37 -4.62
C GLY A 380 21.54 34.38 -3.81
N GLU A 381 22.17 33.36 -3.22
CA GLU A 381 21.50 32.40 -2.33
C GLU A 381 21.04 33.07 -1.03
N ILE A 382 21.85 33.96 -0.43
CA ILE A 382 21.44 34.77 0.73
C ILE A 382 20.25 35.68 0.37
N CYS A 383 20.30 36.37 -0.77
CA CYS A 383 19.18 37.20 -1.23
C CYS A 383 17.87 36.40 -1.30
N ALA A 384 17.91 35.21 -1.90
CA ALA A 384 16.75 34.33 -2.01
C ALA A 384 16.30 33.84 -0.63
N ALA A 385 17.21 33.33 0.20
CA ALA A 385 16.89 32.73 1.49
C ALA A 385 16.38 33.74 2.55
N MET A 386 16.84 35.00 2.46
CA MET A 386 16.48 36.09 3.38
C MET A 386 15.45 37.07 2.79
N LEU A 387 14.95 36.82 1.57
CA LEU A 387 14.03 37.70 0.84
C LEU A 387 14.52 39.15 0.71
N ILE A 388 15.79 39.33 0.37
CA ILE A 388 16.41 40.65 0.17
C ILE A 388 16.47 40.98 -1.32
N PHE A 389 15.62 41.91 -1.76
CA PHE A 389 15.53 42.36 -3.15
C PHE A 389 15.11 43.83 -3.26
N ASP A 390 15.32 44.41 -4.44
CA ASP A 390 14.79 45.72 -4.84
C ASP A 390 13.80 45.48 -5.99
N GLU A 391 12.54 45.89 -5.80
CA GLU A 391 11.46 45.67 -6.77
C GLU A 391 11.70 46.35 -8.13
N ASN A 392 12.54 47.40 -8.17
CA ASN A 392 12.83 48.14 -9.40
C ASN A 392 14.10 47.66 -10.10
N ASP A 393 15.05 47.09 -9.36
CA ASP A 393 16.31 46.55 -9.88
C ASP A 393 16.78 45.33 -9.06
N PRO A 394 16.38 44.10 -9.44
CA PRO A 394 16.78 42.88 -8.73
C PRO A 394 18.31 42.71 -8.61
N ALA A 395 19.11 43.28 -9.52
CA ALA A 395 20.57 43.21 -9.45
C ALA A 395 21.15 44.09 -8.33
N ASN A 396 20.43 45.15 -7.92
CA ASN A 396 20.85 46.03 -6.84
C ASN A 396 20.89 45.31 -5.48
N GLY A 397 19.88 44.49 -5.19
CA GLY A 397 19.83 43.67 -3.96
C GLY A 397 21.03 42.73 -3.84
N MET A 398 21.38 42.04 -4.93
CA MET A 398 22.53 41.13 -4.96
C MET A 398 23.86 41.87 -4.75
N ARG A 399 24.07 43.02 -5.42
CA ARG A 399 25.27 43.85 -5.23
C ARG A 399 25.39 44.38 -3.80
N MET A 400 24.27 44.76 -3.18
CA MET A 400 24.25 45.21 -1.79
C MET A 400 24.71 44.10 -0.84
N VAL A 401 24.17 42.89 -0.99
CA VAL A 401 24.55 41.73 -0.17
C VAL A 401 26.03 41.40 -0.38
N GLU A 402 26.50 41.36 -1.64
CA GLU A 402 27.90 41.09 -1.95
C GLU A 402 28.86 42.12 -1.34
N ASN A 403 28.57 43.41 -1.48
CA ASN A 403 29.37 44.48 -0.87
C ASN A 403 29.44 44.37 0.66
N LEU A 404 28.33 43.97 1.30
CA LEU A 404 28.31 43.78 2.74
C LEU A 404 29.11 42.55 3.18
N LEU A 405 28.99 41.43 2.45
CA LEU A 405 29.79 40.24 2.71
C LEU A 405 31.28 40.52 2.53
N ASP A 406 31.67 41.25 1.48
CA ASP A 406 33.05 41.70 1.28
C ASP A 406 33.52 42.60 2.43
N THR A 407 32.64 43.46 2.97
CA THR A 407 32.95 44.26 4.18
C THR A 407 33.17 43.37 5.40
N PHE A 408 32.34 42.33 5.60
CA PHE A 408 32.54 41.37 6.69
C PHE A 408 33.88 40.63 6.55
N VAL A 409 34.25 40.21 5.33
CA VAL A 409 35.53 39.56 5.04
C VAL A 409 36.71 40.50 5.31
N GLN A 410 36.60 41.80 5.00
CA GLN A 410 37.66 42.77 5.30
C GLN A 410 37.90 42.93 6.80
N VAL A 411 36.86 42.80 7.62
CA VAL A 411 36.93 43.02 9.08
C VAL A 411 37.41 41.77 9.80
N LEU A 412 36.96 40.60 9.35
CA LEU A 412 37.32 39.30 9.90
C LEU A 412 37.83 38.33 8.80
N PRO A 413 38.97 38.64 8.15
CA PRO A 413 39.50 37.82 7.05
C PRO A 413 39.87 36.41 7.50
N ASP A 414 40.27 36.27 8.77
CA ASP A 414 40.67 35.00 9.36
C ASP A 414 39.51 34.19 9.93
N GLN A 415 38.26 34.70 9.89
CA GLN A 415 37.08 34.00 10.41
C GLN A 415 35.96 33.85 9.36
N ILE A 416 36.09 34.49 8.19
CA ILE A 416 35.14 34.34 7.07
C ILE A 416 35.89 33.89 5.82
N TRP A 417 35.49 32.75 5.27
CA TRP A 417 35.99 32.26 4.01
C TRP A 417 35.32 32.96 2.83
N ARG A 418 36.12 33.35 1.85
CA ARG A 418 35.70 33.87 0.54
C ARG A 418 36.35 33.01 -0.55
N ARG A 419 35.55 32.25 -1.30
CA ARG A 419 36.03 31.34 -2.36
C ARG A 419 35.42 31.70 -3.71
N PRO A 420 36.23 32.12 -4.70
CA PRO A 420 35.76 32.22 -6.08
C PRO A 420 35.62 30.81 -6.70
N GLU A 421 34.52 30.54 -7.40
CA GLU A 421 34.21 29.24 -8.01
C GLU A 421 34.01 29.44 -9.54
N GLU A 422 34.60 28.61 -10.39
CA GLU A 422 34.48 28.79 -11.86
C GLU A 422 33.05 28.50 -12.35
N GLY A 423 32.39 29.53 -12.89
CA GLY A 423 31.01 29.41 -13.40
C GLY A 423 29.92 29.45 -12.32
N ARG A 424 30.26 29.78 -11.07
CA ARG A 424 29.34 30.15 -9.97
C ARG A 424 29.83 31.45 -9.31
N GLY A 425 28.94 32.17 -8.62
CA GLY A 425 29.32 33.40 -7.90
C GLY A 425 30.24 33.13 -6.70
N THR A 426 30.90 34.15 -6.15
CA THR A 426 31.75 34.04 -4.95
C THR A 426 30.96 33.47 -3.77
N ARG A 427 31.48 32.41 -3.12
CA ARG A 427 30.87 31.82 -1.90
C ARG A 427 31.52 32.37 -0.62
N TYR A 428 30.68 32.60 0.39
CA TYR A 428 31.03 33.13 1.70
C TYR A 428 30.62 32.13 2.80
N SER A 429 31.44 31.95 3.84
CA SER A 429 31.11 31.07 4.97
C SER A 429 31.83 31.52 6.24
N LEU A 430 31.18 31.41 7.40
CA LEU A 430 31.83 31.56 8.70
C LEU A 430 32.65 30.30 9.02
N LYS A 431 33.85 30.49 9.55
CA LYS A 431 34.69 29.37 9.96
C LYS A 431 34.07 28.59 11.12
N VAL A 432 34.01 27.28 10.95
CA VAL A 432 33.60 26.33 11.99
C VAL A 432 34.81 25.43 12.26
N SER A 433 35.34 25.46 13.48
CA SER A 433 36.73 25.07 13.83
C SER A 433 37.11 23.63 13.48
N LEU A 434 36.15 22.70 13.45
CA LEU A 434 36.42 21.31 13.06
C LEU A 434 36.47 21.06 11.53
N LYS A 435 35.81 21.89 10.70
CA LYS A 435 35.73 21.67 9.24
C LYS A 435 36.99 22.09 8.47
N GLU A 436 37.84 22.93 9.06
CA GLU A 436 39.15 23.29 8.48
C GLU A 436 40.06 22.07 8.40
N ASN A 437 40.05 21.22 9.43
CA ASN A 437 40.83 19.99 9.47
C ASN A 437 40.28 18.96 8.47
N LEU A 438 38.96 18.76 8.41
CA LEU A 438 38.35 17.81 7.47
C LEU A 438 38.62 18.18 5.99
N ASN A 439 38.44 19.45 5.61
CA ASN A 439 38.66 19.87 4.22
C ASN A 439 40.12 19.70 3.80
N LYS A 440 41.07 20.02 4.70
CA LYS A 440 42.50 19.83 4.43
C LYS A 440 42.82 18.34 4.25
N SER A 441 42.33 17.48 5.14
CA SER A 441 42.54 16.04 5.05
C SER A 441 41.85 15.42 3.82
N LEU A 442 40.69 15.94 3.41
CA LEU A 442 40.02 15.55 2.15
C LEU A 442 40.83 15.93 0.91
N THR A 443 41.35 17.16 0.85
CA THR A 443 42.20 17.59 -0.28
C THR A 443 43.46 16.72 -0.40
N GLU A 444 44.08 16.35 0.73
CA GLU A 444 45.23 15.44 0.75
C GLU A 444 44.88 14.00 0.31
N ALA A 445 43.67 13.52 0.64
CA ALA A 445 43.20 12.19 0.27
C ALA A 445 42.76 12.10 -1.20
N ILE A 446 42.08 13.11 -1.75
CA ILE A 446 41.69 13.18 -3.17
C ILE A 446 42.91 13.07 -4.08
N ALA A 447 44.04 13.68 -3.71
CA ALA A 447 45.28 13.63 -4.48
C ALA A 447 45.81 12.20 -4.70
N ARG A 448 45.30 11.21 -3.94
CA ARG A 448 45.66 9.79 -4.05
C ARG A 448 44.66 8.97 -4.90
N VAL A 449 43.55 9.57 -5.34
CA VAL A 449 42.46 8.89 -6.06
C VAL A 449 42.57 9.13 -7.57
N SER A 450 42.41 8.07 -8.36
CA SER A 450 42.46 8.16 -9.83
C SER A 450 41.18 8.81 -10.40
N PRO A 451 41.30 9.74 -11.38
CA PRO A 451 40.16 10.30 -12.10
C PRO A 451 39.30 9.26 -12.85
N ALA A 452 39.84 8.07 -13.13
CA ALA A 452 39.11 6.97 -13.80
C ALA A 452 37.90 6.44 -13.00
N ILE A 453 37.75 6.84 -11.73
CA ILE A 453 36.62 6.47 -10.87
C ILE A 453 35.38 7.34 -11.16
N VAL A 454 35.54 8.53 -11.75
CA VAL A 454 34.45 9.49 -11.99
C VAL A 454 33.31 8.89 -12.83
N PRO A 455 33.56 8.22 -13.98
CA PRO A 455 32.50 7.57 -14.75
C PRO A 455 31.75 6.49 -13.97
N LYS A 456 32.45 5.74 -13.10
CA LYS A 456 31.84 4.68 -12.27
C LYS A 456 30.87 5.25 -11.24
N ILE A 457 31.22 6.39 -10.63
CA ILE A 457 30.34 7.08 -9.67
C ILE A 457 29.11 7.64 -10.39
N LEU A 458 29.27 8.24 -11.58
CA LEU A 458 28.14 8.73 -12.36
C LEU A 458 27.19 7.59 -12.78
N LYS A 459 27.72 6.41 -13.13
CA LYS A 459 26.93 5.19 -13.40
C LYS A 459 26.14 4.76 -12.16
N ARG A 460 26.78 4.78 -10.97
CA ARG A 460 26.15 4.43 -9.69
C ARG A 460 25.00 5.36 -9.32
N ILE A 461 25.19 6.67 -9.46
CA ILE A 461 24.16 7.68 -9.12
C ILE A 461 22.96 7.57 -10.08
N ALA A 462 23.20 7.25 -11.35
CA ALA A 462 22.12 7.00 -12.29
C ALA A 462 21.23 5.81 -11.88
N ARG A 463 21.81 4.77 -11.27
CA ARG A 463 21.07 3.63 -10.72
C ARG A 463 20.13 4.02 -9.58
N GLU A 464 20.58 4.92 -8.71
CA GLU A 464 19.76 5.41 -7.59
C GLU A 464 18.59 6.28 -8.11
N ARG A 465 18.79 6.97 -9.23
CA ARG A 465 17.79 7.85 -9.84
C ARG A 465 16.71 7.11 -10.65
N PHE A 466 17.08 6.13 -11.46
CA PHE A 466 16.14 5.49 -12.40
C PHE A 466 15.71 4.09 -11.93
N SER A 467 14.41 3.90 -11.76
CA SER A 467 13.84 2.61 -11.31
C SER A 467 14.05 1.47 -12.31
N ASP A 468 14.25 1.79 -13.60
CA ASP A 468 14.49 0.85 -14.70
C ASP A 468 15.99 0.74 -15.10
N TRP A 469 16.90 1.19 -14.22
CA TRP A 469 18.35 1.05 -14.44
C TRP A 469 18.83 -0.39 -14.23
N THR A 470 19.21 -1.05 -15.32
CA THR A 470 19.53 -2.48 -15.34
C THR A 470 20.96 -2.80 -15.75
N PHE A 471 21.84 -1.78 -15.84
CA PHE A 471 23.26 -2.02 -16.09
C PHE A 471 23.91 -2.77 -14.92
N THR A 472 24.66 -3.84 -15.22
CA THR A 472 25.38 -4.65 -14.21
C THR A 472 26.71 -4.01 -13.78
N ASP A 473 27.11 -4.26 -12.53
CA ASP A 473 28.41 -3.84 -11.98
C ASP A 473 29.47 -4.93 -12.22
N GLU A 474 30.74 -4.54 -12.34
CA GLU A 474 31.87 -5.41 -12.72
C GLU A 474 32.15 -6.58 -11.74
N SER A 475 31.51 -6.61 -10.57
CA SER A 475 31.74 -7.61 -9.51
C SER A 475 31.33 -9.05 -9.87
N GLU A 476 30.60 -9.27 -10.97
CA GLU A 476 30.13 -10.59 -11.40
C GLU A 476 30.84 -11.15 -12.66
N GLY A 477 31.93 -10.51 -13.12
CA GLY A 477 32.71 -10.95 -14.28
C GLY A 477 32.22 -10.32 -15.59
N ARG A 478 33.14 -9.70 -16.36
CA ARG A 478 32.88 -8.89 -17.59
C ARG A 478 31.45 -8.36 -17.69
N GLY A 479 31.10 -7.43 -16.81
CA GLY A 479 29.78 -6.80 -16.77
C GLY A 479 29.42 -6.23 -18.15
N ALA A 480 28.25 -6.57 -18.67
CA ALA A 480 27.80 -6.06 -19.96
C ALA A 480 27.52 -4.55 -19.84
N ASN A 481 28.24 -3.72 -20.61
CA ASN A 481 28.04 -2.27 -20.69
C ASN A 481 26.75 -1.87 -21.47
N TRP A 482 25.78 -2.77 -21.58
CA TRP A 482 24.53 -2.55 -22.28
C TRP A 482 23.36 -3.20 -21.54
N THR A 483 22.16 -2.67 -21.79
CA THR A 483 20.91 -3.27 -21.32
C THR A 483 19.81 -3.15 -22.38
N ASP A 484 18.89 -4.12 -22.38
CA ASP A 484 17.69 -4.10 -23.21
C ASP A 484 16.63 -3.19 -22.56
N SER A 485 15.96 -2.39 -23.39
CA SER A 485 14.91 -1.47 -22.95
C SER A 485 13.74 -1.50 -23.94
N GLN A 486 12.54 -1.21 -23.45
CA GLN A 486 11.35 -1.04 -24.28
C GLN A 486 10.87 0.39 -24.18
N ILE A 487 10.46 0.98 -25.30
CA ILE A 487 9.87 2.31 -25.34
C ILE A 487 8.54 2.27 -26.06
N LEU A 488 7.66 3.20 -25.72
CA LEU A 488 6.32 3.30 -26.28
C LEU A 488 6.29 4.39 -27.34
N TRP A 489 5.86 4.06 -28.56
CA TRP A 489 5.63 5.05 -29.62
C TRP A 489 4.38 4.68 -30.42
N ARG A 490 3.44 5.62 -30.57
CA ARG A 490 2.11 5.41 -31.21
C ARG A 490 1.37 4.16 -30.68
N GLY A 491 1.53 3.87 -29.38
CA GLY A 491 0.97 2.70 -28.72
C GLY A 491 1.66 1.36 -29.05
N GLY A 492 2.69 1.33 -29.89
CA GLY A 492 3.54 0.16 -30.13
C GLY A 492 4.74 0.11 -29.19
N LEU A 493 5.11 -1.10 -28.74
CA LEU A 493 6.29 -1.35 -27.91
C LEU A 493 7.51 -1.63 -28.79
N ARG A 494 8.45 -0.68 -28.85
CA ARG A 494 9.70 -0.81 -29.61
C ARG A 494 10.84 -1.26 -28.71
N ARG A 495 11.48 -2.36 -29.06
CA ARG A 495 12.58 -2.95 -28.27
C ARG A 495 13.89 -2.37 -28.74
N GLY A 496 14.72 -1.86 -27.84
CA GLY A 496 16.03 -1.34 -28.18
C GLY A 496 17.02 -1.50 -27.06
N ARG A 497 18.19 -0.89 -27.21
CA ARG A 497 19.31 -1.06 -26.29
C ARG A 497 19.90 0.26 -25.85
N LEU A 498 20.27 0.31 -24.57
CA LEU A 498 21.04 1.39 -23.97
C LEU A 498 22.46 0.90 -23.72
N CYS A 499 23.45 1.68 -24.14
CA CYS A 499 24.86 1.33 -24.02
C CYS A 499 25.61 2.43 -23.25
N TRP A 500 26.39 2.04 -22.25
CA TRP A 500 27.19 2.94 -21.44
C TRP A 500 28.63 2.96 -21.95
N ASN A 501 29.09 4.07 -22.53
CA ASN A 501 30.46 4.20 -23.05
C ASN A 501 31.10 5.55 -22.66
N LEU A 502 31.17 5.83 -21.35
CA LEU A 502 31.93 6.97 -20.83
C LEU A 502 33.42 6.71 -20.68
N GLU A 503 33.80 5.44 -20.49
CA GLU A 503 35.19 5.00 -20.24
C GLU A 503 36.03 4.89 -21.53
N ASN A 504 35.37 5.04 -22.68
CA ASN A 504 35.97 5.28 -23.98
C ASN A 504 36.77 4.09 -24.53
N SER A 505 36.15 2.91 -24.56
CA SER A 505 36.65 1.70 -25.22
C SER A 505 35.99 1.53 -26.60
N GLU A 506 36.65 1.98 -27.67
CA GLU A 506 36.20 1.75 -29.06
C GLU A 506 35.94 0.26 -29.37
N THR A 507 36.65 -0.65 -28.70
CA THR A 507 36.47 -2.10 -28.77
C THR A 507 35.13 -2.58 -28.23
N ASP A 508 34.50 -1.88 -27.29
CA ASP A 508 33.28 -2.35 -26.63
C ASP A 508 32.02 -2.05 -27.45
N ILE A 509 31.99 -0.96 -28.23
CA ILE A 509 30.87 -0.61 -29.11
C ILE A 509 30.77 -1.58 -30.30
N ALA A 510 31.91 -2.01 -30.85
CA ALA A 510 31.96 -2.91 -32.01
C ALA A 510 31.61 -4.37 -31.67
N GLN A 511 31.74 -4.76 -30.40
CA GLN A 511 31.47 -6.13 -29.92
C GLN A 511 30.05 -6.34 -29.37
N ILE A 512 29.19 -5.30 -29.38
CA ILE A 512 27.82 -5.41 -28.88
C ILE A 512 27.01 -6.33 -29.81
N PRO A 513 26.48 -7.46 -29.33
CA PRO A 513 25.76 -8.41 -30.18
C PRO A 513 24.38 -7.87 -30.53
N VAL A 514 24.24 -7.13 -31.62
CA VAL A 514 22.94 -6.61 -32.06
C VAL A 514 22.12 -7.75 -32.67
N ASN A 515 21.04 -8.15 -31.99
CA ASN A 515 20.05 -9.02 -32.61
C ASN A 515 19.15 -8.18 -33.53
N LEU A 516 19.50 -8.15 -34.82
CA LEU A 516 18.79 -7.41 -35.87
C LEU A 516 17.29 -7.79 -35.97
N ASP A 517 16.92 -9.01 -35.54
CA ASP A 517 15.54 -9.49 -35.62
C ASP A 517 14.65 -8.92 -34.50
N VAL A 518 15.23 -8.33 -33.44
CA VAL A 518 14.50 -7.85 -32.25
C VAL A 518 14.77 -6.37 -31.94
N THR A 519 15.95 -5.86 -32.30
CA THR A 519 16.38 -4.51 -31.90
C THR A 519 15.91 -3.46 -32.92
N ASP A 520 15.17 -2.46 -32.49
CA ASP A 520 14.60 -1.37 -33.29
C ASP A 520 15.42 -0.09 -33.23
N TRP A 521 16.17 0.12 -32.14
CA TRP A 521 16.95 1.33 -31.89
C TRP A 521 18.07 1.05 -30.89
N MET A 522 19.13 1.87 -30.92
CA MET A 522 20.21 1.81 -29.95
C MET A 522 20.63 3.23 -29.52
N VAL A 523 20.70 3.48 -28.21
CA VAL A 523 21.26 4.70 -27.64
C VAL A 523 22.63 4.40 -27.02
N VAL A 524 23.64 5.18 -27.38
CA VAL A 524 25.00 5.11 -26.85
C VAL A 524 25.28 6.35 -26.01
N ILE A 525 25.60 6.16 -24.73
CA ILE A 525 25.93 7.22 -23.79
C ILE A 525 27.43 7.49 -23.88
N SER A 526 27.82 8.71 -24.27
CA SER A 526 29.22 9.06 -24.55
C SER A 526 29.58 10.50 -24.13
N GLY A 527 30.87 10.83 -24.16
CA GLY A 527 31.37 12.18 -23.87
C GLY A 527 31.44 13.10 -25.08
N GLU A 528 31.48 14.41 -24.82
CA GLU A 528 31.24 15.52 -25.76
C GLU A 528 32.20 15.63 -26.98
N ASN A 529 33.34 14.93 -26.99
CA ASN A 529 34.38 15.12 -28.03
C ASN A 529 34.79 13.83 -28.76
N GLN A 530 33.93 12.81 -28.78
CA GLN A 530 34.23 11.58 -29.50
C GLN A 530 33.85 11.72 -30.98
N PRO A 531 34.75 11.42 -31.93
CA PRO A 531 34.38 11.31 -33.33
C PRO A 531 33.33 10.20 -33.44
N LEU A 532 32.08 10.58 -33.70
CA LEU A 532 31.01 9.65 -33.97
C LEU A 532 31.48 8.77 -35.14
N PRO A 533 31.60 7.44 -34.99
CA PRO A 533 31.97 6.61 -36.11
C PRO A 533 30.93 6.82 -37.21
N LEU A 534 31.35 7.44 -38.31
CA LEU A 534 30.59 7.43 -39.55
C LEU A 534 30.35 5.95 -39.86
N ALA A 535 29.09 5.54 -39.86
CA ALA A 535 28.72 4.17 -40.18
C ALA A 535 28.98 3.91 -41.67
N GLU A 536 30.25 3.72 -42.04
CA GLU A 536 30.62 3.05 -43.29
C GLU A 536 30.32 1.56 -43.11
N GLY A 537 29.05 1.19 -43.33
CA GLY A 537 28.62 -0.20 -43.32
C GLY A 537 27.18 -0.36 -42.85
N THR A 538 26.37 -0.92 -43.74
CA THR A 538 25.02 -1.50 -43.55
C THR A 538 24.73 -2.07 -42.15
N ILE A 539 24.32 -1.23 -41.20
CA ILE A 539 23.68 -1.66 -39.95
C ILE A 539 22.27 -1.08 -39.95
N ASP A 540 21.26 -1.95 -40.07
CA ASP A 540 19.83 -1.60 -40.27
C ASP A 540 19.18 -0.94 -39.03
N VAL A 541 19.85 -0.95 -37.88
CA VAL A 541 19.38 -0.41 -36.60
C VAL A 541 19.89 1.03 -36.38
N PRO A 542 19.00 2.01 -36.13
CA PRO A 542 19.39 3.40 -35.96
C PRO A 542 20.15 3.60 -34.65
N ARG A 543 21.25 4.35 -34.72
CA ARG A 543 22.10 4.69 -33.58
C ARG A 543 21.91 6.13 -33.17
N VAL A 544 21.65 6.34 -31.90
CA VAL A 544 21.45 7.64 -31.26
C VAL A 544 22.53 7.84 -30.21
N TYR A 545 23.11 9.02 -30.13
CA TYR A 545 24.18 9.29 -29.15
C TYR A 545 23.68 10.24 -28.08
N TRP A 546 23.71 9.81 -26.83
CA TRP A 546 23.44 10.66 -25.68
C TRP A 546 24.77 11.21 -25.18
N GLN A 547 25.07 12.45 -25.59
CA GLN A 547 26.31 13.14 -25.25
C GLN A 547 26.12 13.99 -24.00
N HIS A 548 26.91 13.71 -22.97
CA HIS A 548 26.91 14.54 -21.77
C HIS A 548 27.76 15.80 -21.97
N ALA A 549 27.40 16.87 -21.27
CA ALA A 549 28.17 18.12 -21.21
C ALA A 549 29.49 17.94 -20.44
N PRO A 550 30.49 18.82 -20.61
CA PRO A 550 31.79 18.64 -20.02
C PRO A 550 31.71 18.86 -18.51
N LEU A 551 32.39 17.98 -17.76
CA LEU A 551 32.54 18.14 -16.31
C LEU A 551 33.52 19.28 -16.02
N ARG A 552 33.16 20.16 -15.08
CA ARG A 552 34.03 21.22 -14.58
C ARG A 552 35.00 20.67 -13.53
N ASN A 553 36.10 21.37 -13.27
CA ASN A 553 37.12 20.92 -12.31
C ASN A 553 36.58 20.79 -10.88
N ASP A 554 35.73 21.73 -10.46
CA ASP A 554 35.02 21.73 -9.17
C ASP A 554 34.03 20.55 -9.04
N GLU A 555 33.38 20.18 -10.14
CA GLU A 555 32.46 19.04 -10.19
C GLU A 555 33.20 17.70 -10.10
N ILE A 556 34.34 17.59 -10.80
CA ILE A 556 35.24 16.43 -10.68
C ILE A 556 35.73 16.30 -9.24
N GLU A 557 36.18 17.40 -8.64
CA GLU A 557 36.63 17.40 -7.25
C GLU A 557 35.51 16.99 -6.28
N THR A 558 34.27 17.45 -6.49
CA THR A 558 33.09 17.06 -5.71
C THR A 558 32.84 15.55 -5.80
N ILE A 559 32.93 14.97 -7.00
CA ILE A 559 32.77 13.52 -7.22
C ILE A 559 33.89 12.73 -6.53
N LEU A 560 35.13 13.20 -6.59
CA LEU A 560 36.27 12.56 -5.94
C LEU A 560 36.20 12.68 -4.41
N ARG A 561 35.76 13.82 -3.86
CA ARG A 561 35.49 14.01 -2.43
C ARG A 561 34.50 12.97 -1.93
N TYR A 562 33.41 12.80 -2.65
CA TYR A 562 32.41 11.78 -2.33
C TYR A 562 33.00 10.37 -2.31
N HIS A 563 33.85 10.02 -3.27
CA HIS A 563 34.55 8.74 -3.26
C HIS A 563 35.40 8.55 -1.99
N VAL A 564 36.23 9.53 -1.66
CA VAL A 564 37.09 9.49 -0.46
C VAL A 564 36.26 9.35 0.80
N LEU A 565 35.16 10.11 0.92
CA LEU A 565 34.27 10.06 2.08
C LEU A 565 33.65 8.66 2.28
N LEU A 566 33.45 7.91 1.20
CA LEU A 566 32.89 6.56 1.21
C LEU A 566 33.92 5.43 1.41
N HIS A 567 35.19 5.63 1.11
CA HIS A 567 36.17 4.54 1.10
C HIS A 567 37.40 4.76 2.00
N ASP A 568 37.63 5.97 2.54
CA ASP A 568 38.77 6.23 3.41
C ASP A 568 38.43 5.96 4.90
N GLU A 569 38.90 4.81 5.39
CA GLU A 569 38.69 4.37 6.79
C GLU A 569 39.38 5.28 7.82
N THR A 570 40.49 5.93 7.45
CA THR A 570 41.27 6.77 8.38
C THR A 570 40.56 8.08 8.66
N LEU A 571 40.02 8.72 7.61
CA LEU A 571 39.18 9.90 7.75
C LEU A 571 37.91 9.56 8.52
N ARG A 572 37.28 8.41 8.26
CA ARG A 572 36.06 7.94 8.95
C ARG A 572 36.25 7.80 10.46
N ALA A 573 37.39 7.28 10.88
CA ALA A 573 37.73 7.17 12.30
C ALA A 573 37.97 8.55 12.97
N GLU A 574 38.53 9.51 12.24
CA GLU A 574 38.91 10.82 12.77
C GLU A 574 37.75 11.83 12.79
N PHE A 575 36.91 11.87 11.75
CA PHE A 575 35.90 12.93 11.56
C PHE A 575 34.43 12.44 11.56
N GLY A 576 34.16 11.16 11.86
CA GLY A 576 32.82 10.70 12.26
C GLY A 576 31.75 10.72 11.15
N ASP A 577 30.54 11.27 11.18
CA ASP A 577 29.86 12.43 11.78
C ASP A 577 29.88 13.68 10.90
N GLN A 578 31.04 14.28 10.67
CA GLN A 578 31.21 15.35 9.68
C GLN A 578 31.41 14.77 8.27
N LEU A 579 32.06 13.62 8.16
CA LEU A 579 32.11 12.83 6.92
C LEU A 579 30.73 12.43 6.41
N ARG A 580 29.80 12.19 7.34
CA ARG A 580 28.42 11.79 7.07
C ARG A 580 27.60 12.93 6.47
N ALA A 581 27.62 14.08 7.13
CA ALA A 581 26.98 15.30 6.61
C ALA A 581 27.61 15.76 5.28
N ALA A 582 28.95 15.70 5.16
CA ALA A 582 29.66 16.04 3.93
C ALA A 582 29.38 15.01 2.81
N GLY A 583 29.38 13.72 3.12
CA GLY A 583 29.10 12.64 2.18
C GLY A 583 27.71 12.79 1.56
N HIS A 584 26.71 13.09 2.39
CA HIS A 584 25.36 13.35 1.90
C HIS A 584 25.26 14.67 1.09
N ALA A 585 25.86 15.77 1.55
CA ALA A 585 25.88 17.04 0.80
C ALA A 585 26.51 16.85 -0.59
N HIS A 586 27.61 16.09 -0.65
CA HIS A 586 28.24 15.72 -1.90
C HIS A 586 27.39 14.77 -2.75
N ALA A 587 26.63 13.83 -2.16
CA ALA A 587 25.68 12.99 -2.91
C ALA A 587 24.61 13.84 -3.62
N LEU A 588 23.98 14.77 -2.91
CA LEU A 588 23.02 15.73 -3.51
C LEU A 588 23.67 16.63 -4.56
N ALA A 589 24.91 17.07 -4.31
CA ALA A 589 25.65 17.86 -5.29
C ALA A 589 25.92 17.05 -6.56
N ILE A 590 26.26 15.77 -6.43
CA ILE A 590 26.50 14.88 -7.58
C ILE A 590 25.21 14.59 -8.34
N GLU A 591 24.07 14.45 -7.67
CA GLU A 591 22.78 14.32 -8.36
C GLU A 591 22.47 15.55 -9.23
N LYS A 592 22.75 16.75 -8.71
CA LYS A 592 22.63 18.01 -9.48
C LYS A 592 23.61 18.07 -10.64
N ILE A 593 24.86 17.65 -10.43
CA ILE A 593 25.89 17.57 -11.48
C ILE A 593 25.43 16.59 -12.56
N TRP A 594 24.95 15.40 -12.18
CA TRP A 594 24.46 14.38 -13.08
C TRP A 594 23.31 14.92 -13.93
N SER A 595 22.31 15.55 -13.29
CA SER A 595 21.17 16.14 -13.98
C SER A 595 21.61 17.23 -14.98
N ARG A 596 22.58 18.06 -14.58
CA ARG A 596 23.16 19.08 -15.45
C ARG A 596 23.79 18.45 -16.68
N ILE A 597 24.76 17.56 -16.50
CA ILE A 597 25.59 17.06 -17.59
C ILE A 597 24.81 16.15 -18.55
N PHE A 598 23.84 15.38 -18.05
CA PHE A 598 23.12 14.43 -18.90
C PHE A 598 21.81 14.96 -19.46
N LEU A 599 21.08 15.83 -18.74
CA LEU A 599 19.72 16.22 -19.13
C LEU A 599 19.55 17.72 -19.41
N VAL A 600 20.18 18.60 -18.64
CA VAL A 600 20.00 20.05 -18.82
C VAL A 600 20.87 20.57 -19.95
N ASP A 601 22.17 20.32 -19.84
CA ASP A 601 23.21 20.73 -20.80
C ASP A 601 23.59 19.58 -21.75
N GLY A 602 23.20 18.34 -21.41
CA GLY A 602 23.39 17.17 -22.25
C GLY A 602 22.49 17.21 -23.48
N LYS A 603 22.94 16.56 -24.56
CA LYS A 603 22.25 16.53 -25.84
C LYS A 603 22.14 15.13 -26.41
N LEU A 604 21.12 14.94 -27.22
CA LEU A 604 20.87 13.72 -27.95
C LEU A 604 21.15 13.97 -29.43
N VAL A 605 22.09 13.23 -30.02
CA VAL A 605 22.44 13.34 -31.44
C VAL A 605 21.73 12.24 -32.20
N ILE A 606 20.77 12.61 -33.04
CA ILE A 606 20.02 11.72 -33.93
C ILE A 606 20.37 12.10 -35.37
N GLU A 607 20.94 11.16 -36.14
CA GLU A 607 21.31 11.38 -37.56
C GLU A 607 22.14 12.65 -37.83
N GLY A 608 22.98 13.04 -36.86
CA GLY A 608 23.84 14.23 -36.96
C GLY A 608 23.18 15.55 -36.54
N PHE A 609 21.94 15.53 -36.08
CA PHE A 609 21.25 16.69 -35.51
C PHE A 609 21.22 16.64 -33.99
N ASP A 610 21.48 17.78 -33.35
CA ASP A 610 21.47 17.93 -31.90
C ASP A 610 20.05 18.22 -31.38
N PHE A 611 19.57 17.41 -30.45
CA PHE A 611 18.30 17.56 -29.76
C PHE A 611 18.52 17.80 -28.26
N ASN A 612 17.89 18.84 -27.73
CA ASN A 612 17.86 19.11 -26.29
C ASN A 612 16.74 18.29 -25.63
N PHE A 613 16.96 17.83 -24.39
CA PHE A 613 15.92 17.14 -23.63
C PHE A 613 14.75 18.07 -23.28
N THR A 614 13.52 17.59 -23.48
CA THR A 614 12.28 18.28 -23.11
C THR A 614 12.10 18.36 -21.59
N GLU A 615 11.24 19.26 -21.09
CA GLU A 615 10.93 19.34 -19.66
C GLU A 615 10.36 18.03 -19.11
N ASP A 616 9.48 17.36 -19.87
CA ASP A 616 8.91 16.07 -19.50
C ASP A 616 9.98 14.97 -19.38
N ALA A 617 10.96 14.96 -20.29
CA ALA A 617 12.08 14.04 -20.20
C ALA A 617 12.98 14.33 -18.99
N ARG A 618 13.23 15.61 -18.68
CA ARG A 618 14.07 16.03 -17.54
C ARG A 618 13.46 15.63 -16.19
N ASN A 619 12.13 15.64 -16.10
CA ASN A 619 11.37 15.31 -14.88
C ASN A 619 11.01 13.82 -14.77
N SER A 620 11.35 13.00 -15.77
CA SER A 620 11.06 11.57 -15.75
C SER A 620 11.98 10.81 -14.78
N GLN A 621 11.40 9.85 -14.07
CA GLN A 621 12.10 8.92 -13.17
C GLN A 621 12.41 7.56 -13.84
N SER A 622 12.15 7.44 -15.14
CA SER A 622 12.41 6.23 -15.92
C SER A 622 13.06 6.56 -17.26
N LEU A 623 14.08 5.77 -17.61
CA LEU A 623 14.78 5.85 -18.90
C LEU A 623 13.85 5.50 -20.07
N SER A 624 13.01 4.48 -19.92
CA SER A 624 12.03 4.10 -20.95
C SER A 624 11.12 5.27 -21.32
N LYS A 625 10.67 6.05 -20.32
CA LYS A 625 9.81 7.21 -20.55
C LYS A 625 10.57 8.39 -21.17
N ILE A 626 11.82 8.62 -20.77
CA ILE A 626 12.69 9.61 -21.42
C ILE A 626 12.80 9.32 -22.91
N PHE A 627 13.17 8.08 -23.27
CA PHE A 627 13.38 7.73 -24.67
C PHE A 627 12.10 7.54 -25.48
N SER A 628 10.97 7.22 -24.84
CA SER A 628 9.66 7.22 -25.51
C SER A 628 9.31 8.61 -26.06
N THR A 629 9.65 9.68 -25.33
CA THR A 629 9.46 11.07 -25.79
C THR A 629 10.59 11.51 -26.71
N MET A 630 11.84 11.27 -26.33
CA MET A 630 13.00 11.84 -27.04
C MET A 630 13.30 11.18 -28.38
N LEU A 631 12.90 9.92 -28.60
CA LEU A 631 13.13 9.21 -29.86
C LEU A 631 11.94 9.29 -30.84
N GLU A 632 10.87 10.00 -30.48
CA GLU A 632 9.71 10.20 -31.36
C GLU A 632 10.10 10.77 -32.75
N PRO A 633 10.96 11.81 -32.87
CA PRO A 633 11.35 12.35 -34.18
C PRO A 633 12.03 11.33 -35.10
N LEU A 634 12.83 10.42 -34.52
CA LEU A 634 13.50 9.35 -35.27
C LEU A 634 12.47 8.42 -35.91
N PHE A 635 11.46 7.99 -35.14
CA PHE A 635 10.45 7.06 -35.65
C PHE A 635 9.44 7.74 -36.58
N GLU A 636 9.10 9.00 -36.35
CA GLU A 636 8.23 9.77 -37.26
C GLU A 636 8.85 9.94 -38.65
N MET A 637 10.16 10.21 -38.71
CA MET A 637 10.88 10.34 -39.99
C MET A 637 11.00 9.00 -40.72
N ARG A 638 11.25 7.92 -39.97
CA ARG A 638 11.54 6.59 -40.52
C ARG A 638 10.28 5.78 -40.87
N PHE A 639 9.23 5.91 -40.08
CA PHE A 639 8.02 5.09 -40.18
C PHE A 639 6.74 5.93 -40.28
N PRO A 640 6.60 6.79 -41.32
CA PRO A 640 5.47 7.71 -41.43
C PRO A 640 4.11 7.00 -41.53
N ASN A 641 4.09 5.76 -42.05
CA ASN A 641 2.87 4.98 -42.26
C ASN A 641 2.55 4.02 -41.10
N HIS A 642 3.24 4.14 -39.96
CA HIS A 642 2.97 3.30 -38.81
C HIS A 642 1.58 3.56 -38.23
N PRO A 643 0.78 2.52 -37.93
CA PRO A 643 -0.54 2.68 -37.31
C PRO A 643 -0.44 3.35 -35.93
N VAL A 644 -1.50 4.05 -35.54
CA VAL A 644 -1.60 4.69 -34.22
C VAL A 644 -2.57 3.90 -33.36
N PHE A 645 -2.06 3.34 -32.26
CA PHE A 645 -2.87 2.71 -31.22
C PHE A 645 -3.05 3.69 -30.06
N THR A 646 -4.27 3.80 -29.55
CA THR A 646 -4.62 4.71 -28.43
C THR A 646 -4.19 4.16 -27.07
N GLN A 647 -3.87 2.87 -27.00
CA GLN A 647 -3.32 2.20 -25.82
C GLN A 647 -2.07 1.36 -26.20
N PRO A 648 -1.23 0.98 -25.23
CA PRO A 648 -0.10 0.08 -25.50
C PRO A 648 -0.58 -1.31 -25.97
N LEU A 649 -0.08 -1.75 -27.12
CA LEU A 649 -0.32 -3.10 -27.64
C LEU A 649 0.77 -4.06 -27.12
N GLY A 650 0.39 -4.94 -26.19
CA GLY A 650 1.24 -5.99 -25.64
C GLY A 650 0.81 -7.39 -26.09
N MET A 651 1.58 -8.40 -25.66
CA MET A 651 1.32 -9.80 -25.99
C MET A 651 0.05 -10.36 -25.33
N SER A 652 -0.41 -9.78 -24.22
CA SER A 652 -1.67 -10.13 -23.55
C SER A 652 -2.86 -9.81 -24.43
N GLU A 653 -2.90 -8.59 -24.98
CA GLU A 653 -3.99 -8.12 -25.85
C GLU A 653 -3.97 -8.89 -27.18
N VAL A 654 -2.78 -9.16 -27.73
CA VAL A 654 -2.62 -10.04 -28.90
C VAL A 654 -3.19 -11.43 -28.62
N SER A 655 -2.84 -12.03 -27.47
CA SER A 655 -3.31 -13.37 -27.13
C SER A 655 -4.82 -13.46 -27.01
N SER A 656 -5.48 -12.47 -26.39
CA SER A 656 -6.95 -12.41 -26.31
C SER A 656 -7.59 -12.22 -27.69
N LEU A 657 -7.08 -11.30 -28.52
CA LEU A 657 -7.62 -11.14 -29.88
C LEU A 657 -7.44 -12.41 -30.73
N VAL A 658 -6.32 -13.10 -30.59
CA VAL A 658 -6.07 -14.39 -31.27
C VAL A 658 -7.05 -15.46 -30.81
N SER A 659 -7.18 -15.68 -29.49
CA SER A 659 -7.97 -16.76 -28.93
C SER A 659 -9.48 -16.54 -28.98
N ASP A 660 -9.93 -15.28 -29.01
CA ASP A 660 -11.33 -14.92 -28.82
C ASP A 660 -11.97 -14.29 -30.08
N LEU A 661 -11.26 -13.35 -30.73
CA LEU A 661 -11.76 -12.64 -31.91
C LEU A 661 -11.50 -13.44 -33.20
N PHE A 662 -10.23 -13.78 -33.48
CA PHE A 662 -9.83 -14.43 -34.72
C PHE A 662 -10.21 -15.92 -34.79
N SER A 663 -10.31 -16.60 -33.65
CA SER A 663 -10.80 -17.97 -33.57
C SER A 663 -12.31 -18.09 -33.83
N GLY A 664 -13.09 -17.06 -33.47
CA GLY A 664 -14.55 -17.05 -33.54
C GLY A 664 -15.28 -17.48 -32.27
N THR A 665 -14.58 -17.75 -31.16
CA THR A 665 -15.19 -18.31 -29.94
C THR A 665 -15.96 -17.28 -29.09
N ARG A 666 -15.46 -16.04 -28.98
CA ARG A 666 -15.98 -15.04 -28.00
C ARG A 666 -16.03 -13.62 -28.57
N GLN A 667 -16.35 -13.52 -29.85
CA GLN A 667 -16.30 -12.25 -30.59
C GLN A 667 -17.15 -11.16 -29.93
N ASN A 668 -18.27 -11.49 -29.27
CA ASN A 668 -19.19 -10.52 -28.69
C ASN A 668 -18.84 -10.05 -27.26
N MET A 669 -17.74 -10.53 -26.65
CA MET A 669 -17.35 -10.06 -25.32
C MET A 669 -16.94 -8.58 -25.36
N ALA A 670 -17.37 -7.81 -24.35
CA ALA A 670 -17.12 -6.37 -24.29
C ALA A 670 -15.62 -6.01 -24.33
N GLU A 671 -14.77 -6.80 -23.65
CA GLU A 671 -13.32 -6.61 -23.63
C GLU A 671 -12.70 -6.89 -25.01
N VAL A 672 -13.11 -7.97 -25.68
CA VAL A 672 -12.64 -8.34 -27.02
C VAL A 672 -13.06 -7.30 -28.06
N GLN A 673 -14.30 -6.80 -27.96
CA GLN A 673 -14.82 -5.74 -28.81
C GLN A 673 -14.05 -4.42 -28.62
N ARG A 674 -13.71 -4.09 -27.38
CA ARG A 674 -12.84 -2.95 -27.06
C ARG A 674 -11.44 -3.15 -27.64
N PHE A 675 -10.81 -4.32 -27.49
CA PHE A 675 -9.49 -4.59 -28.08
C PHE A 675 -9.54 -4.59 -29.61
N ALA A 676 -10.64 -5.05 -30.22
CA ALA A 676 -10.84 -4.99 -31.65
C ALA A 676 -10.88 -3.53 -32.14
N GLU A 677 -11.58 -2.65 -31.43
CA GLU A 677 -11.60 -1.20 -31.70
C GLU A 677 -10.21 -0.56 -31.57
N LEU A 678 -9.48 -0.88 -30.48
CA LEU A 678 -8.21 -0.24 -30.15
C LEU A 678 -7.05 -0.70 -31.06
N PHE A 679 -7.05 -1.96 -31.50
CA PHE A 679 -5.88 -2.59 -32.12
C PHE A 679 -6.15 -3.23 -33.49
N ALA A 680 -7.30 -3.88 -33.70
CA ALA A 680 -7.60 -4.54 -34.97
C ALA A 680 -8.15 -3.58 -36.03
N LEU A 681 -8.94 -2.58 -35.61
CA LEU A 681 -9.52 -1.58 -36.49
C LEU A 681 -8.48 -0.64 -37.13
N PRO A 682 -7.47 -0.10 -36.39
CA PRO A 682 -6.41 0.71 -37.01
C PRO A 682 -5.57 -0.05 -38.05
N LEU A 683 -5.55 -1.38 -37.97
CA LEU A 683 -4.87 -2.26 -38.92
C LEU A 683 -5.77 -2.68 -40.10
N GLY A 684 -7.06 -2.32 -40.09
CA GLY A 684 -8.03 -2.71 -41.11
C GLY A 684 -8.45 -4.18 -41.07
N LEU A 685 -8.26 -4.87 -39.93
CA LEU A 685 -8.52 -6.31 -39.78
C LEU A 685 -9.99 -6.62 -39.42
N VAL A 686 -10.76 -5.60 -39.03
CA VAL A 686 -12.17 -5.69 -38.65
C VAL A 686 -12.98 -4.53 -39.22
N THR A 687 -14.28 -4.74 -39.40
CA THR A 687 -15.27 -3.70 -39.71
C THR A 687 -16.39 -3.66 -38.68
N SER A 688 -16.96 -2.47 -38.49
CA SER A 688 -18.16 -2.28 -37.66
C SER A 688 -19.40 -2.74 -38.44
N ARG A 689 -20.12 -3.74 -37.91
CA ARG A 689 -21.45 -4.18 -38.38
C ARG A 689 -22.36 -4.36 -37.16
N ASN A 690 -23.57 -3.80 -37.22
CA ASN A 690 -24.57 -3.90 -36.13
C ASN A 690 -24.03 -3.50 -34.74
N ASN A 691 -23.18 -2.47 -34.67
CA ASN A 691 -22.59 -1.98 -33.42
C ASN A 691 -21.59 -2.97 -32.76
N ALA A 692 -21.06 -3.94 -33.51
CA ALA A 692 -19.97 -4.82 -33.13
C ALA A 692 -18.89 -4.88 -34.22
N PHE A 693 -17.64 -5.06 -33.82
CA PHE A 693 -16.50 -5.30 -34.69
C PHE A 693 -16.42 -6.78 -35.06
N VAL A 694 -16.46 -7.06 -36.36
CA VAL A 694 -16.39 -8.41 -36.92
C VAL A 694 -15.20 -8.49 -37.87
N LEU A 695 -14.67 -9.70 -38.07
CA LEU A 695 -13.55 -9.94 -38.98
C LEU A 695 -13.85 -9.42 -40.38
N GLU A 696 -12.84 -8.82 -40.99
CA GLU A 696 -12.96 -8.30 -42.35
C GLU A 696 -13.17 -9.43 -43.37
N THR A 697 -13.92 -9.14 -44.44
CA THR A 697 -14.16 -10.13 -45.50
C THR A 697 -12.84 -10.48 -46.18
N GLU A 698 -12.74 -11.71 -46.68
CA GLU A 698 -11.56 -12.18 -47.43
C GLU A 698 -11.17 -11.20 -48.54
N GLU A 699 -12.15 -10.74 -49.33
CA GLU A 699 -11.93 -9.81 -50.43
C GLU A 699 -11.31 -8.47 -49.97
N ASN A 700 -11.73 -7.94 -48.82
CA ASN A 700 -11.23 -6.67 -48.30
C ASN A 700 -9.90 -6.83 -47.56
N LEU A 701 -9.72 -7.93 -46.83
CA LEU A 701 -8.43 -8.26 -46.19
C LEU A 701 -7.34 -8.37 -47.25
N LEU A 702 -7.62 -9.00 -48.39
CA LEU A 702 -6.70 -9.14 -49.52
C LEU A 702 -6.42 -7.82 -50.27
N LYS A 703 -7.18 -6.75 -50.02
CA LYS A 703 -6.90 -5.40 -50.54
C LYS A 703 -5.93 -4.64 -49.64
N LEU A 704 -5.67 -5.09 -48.41
CA LEU A 704 -4.71 -4.44 -47.51
C LEU A 704 -3.29 -4.62 -48.05
N PRO A 705 -2.49 -3.54 -48.20
CA PRO A 705 -1.12 -3.62 -48.72
C PRO A 705 -0.24 -4.63 -47.96
N LEU A 706 -0.34 -4.65 -46.62
CA LEU A 706 0.45 -5.54 -45.76
C LEU A 706 0.08 -7.01 -45.94
N ALA A 707 -1.20 -7.33 -46.16
CA ALA A 707 -1.65 -8.70 -46.43
C ALA A 707 -1.19 -9.18 -47.81
N GLN A 708 -1.18 -8.29 -48.81
CA GLN A 708 -0.64 -8.56 -50.14
C GLN A 708 0.86 -8.83 -50.11
N GLU A 709 1.62 -8.06 -49.33
CA GLU A 709 3.06 -8.27 -49.14
C GLU A 709 3.35 -9.64 -48.53
N VAL A 710 2.62 -10.04 -47.48
CA VAL A 710 2.76 -11.37 -46.87
C VAL A 710 2.42 -12.49 -47.86
N LEU A 711 1.33 -12.37 -48.62
CA LEU A 711 0.97 -13.37 -49.63
C LEU A 711 1.97 -13.43 -50.79
N ALA A 712 2.51 -12.30 -51.21
CA ALA A 712 3.55 -12.26 -52.23
C ALA A 712 4.83 -12.97 -51.74
N LEU A 713 5.21 -12.80 -50.46
CA LEU A 713 6.33 -13.54 -49.87
C LEU A 713 6.11 -15.05 -49.94
N VAL A 714 4.93 -15.53 -49.57
CA VAL A 714 4.60 -16.97 -49.61
C VAL A 714 4.59 -17.49 -51.05
N LYS A 715 3.88 -16.81 -51.96
CA LYS A 715 3.73 -17.23 -53.37
C LYS A 715 5.04 -17.18 -54.17
N ASN A 716 5.91 -16.21 -53.90
CA ASN A 716 7.15 -16.01 -54.67
C ASN A 716 8.35 -16.79 -54.12
N SER A 717 8.26 -17.36 -52.91
CA SER A 717 9.39 -18.04 -52.27
C SER A 717 9.78 -19.36 -52.95
N GLY A 718 8.85 -20.00 -53.69
CA GLY A 718 9.04 -21.32 -54.29
C GLY A 718 9.28 -22.45 -53.28
N GLN A 719 9.21 -22.16 -51.98
CA GLN A 719 9.40 -23.07 -50.86
C GLN A 719 8.04 -23.47 -50.28
N GLU A 720 7.98 -24.63 -49.64
CA GLU A 720 6.74 -25.11 -48.99
C GLU A 720 6.32 -24.23 -47.79
N MET A 721 7.28 -23.51 -47.19
CA MET A 721 7.09 -22.64 -46.04
C MET A 721 8.08 -21.46 -46.07
N VAL A 722 7.61 -20.27 -45.69
CA VAL A 722 8.44 -19.06 -45.51
C VAL A 722 8.70 -18.85 -44.02
N SER A 723 9.98 -18.75 -43.64
CA SER A 723 10.36 -18.56 -42.24
C SER A 723 9.75 -17.29 -41.64
N LEU A 724 9.30 -17.38 -40.39
CA LEU A 724 8.64 -16.28 -39.71
C LEU A 724 9.59 -15.09 -39.50
N ARG A 725 10.89 -15.35 -39.33
CA ARG A 725 11.94 -14.32 -39.26
C ARG A 725 12.01 -13.48 -40.53
N THR A 726 11.85 -14.09 -41.71
CA THR A 726 11.82 -13.37 -42.99
C THR A 726 10.63 -12.42 -43.06
N VAL A 727 9.46 -12.88 -42.61
CA VAL A 727 8.23 -12.09 -42.58
C VAL A 727 8.37 -10.90 -41.62
N TYR A 728 8.90 -11.14 -40.41
CA TYR A 728 9.11 -10.06 -39.43
C TYR A 728 10.06 -8.98 -39.94
N ARG A 729 11.16 -9.38 -40.60
CA ARG A 729 12.10 -8.43 -41.19
C ARG A 729 11.48 -7.64 -42.33
N HIS A 730 10.57 -8.24 -43.10
CA HIS A 730 9.90 -7.56 -44.21
C HIS A 730 8.93 -6.49 -43.69
N LEU A 731 8.03 -6.84 -42.76
CA LEU A 731 7.00 -5.95 -42.22
C LEU A 731 7.56 -4.84 -41.31
N LYS A 732 8.80 -5.00 -40.82
CA LYS A 732 9.53 -3.99 -40.03
C LYS A 732 10.20 -2.90 -40.91
N ARG A 733 10.22 -3.04 -42.23
CA ARG A 733 10.88 -2.06 -43.11
C ARG A 733 10.10 -0.75 -43.22
N GLU A 734 10.83 0.28 -43.61
CA GLU A 734 10.27 1.56 -44.02
C GLU A 734 9.37 1.36 -45.26
N PRO A 735 8.24 2.08 -45.37
CA PRO A 735 7.82 3.20 -44.53
C PRO A 735 6.89 2.85 -43.35
N VAL A 736 6.63 1.56 -43.06
CA VAL A 736 5.58 1.16 -42.09
C VAL A 736 6.15 0.83 -40.71
N GLY A 737 7.23 0.04 -40.64
CA GLY A 737 7.92 -0.25 -39.38
C GLY A 737 7.09 -0.93 -38.31
N LEU A 738 6.29 -1.96 -38.66
CA LEU A 738 5.38 -2.62 -37.71
C LEU A 738 6.12 -3.24 -36.52
N VAL A 739 5.57 -3.06 -35.31
CA VAL A 739 6.02 -3.76 -34.10
C VAL A 739 5.57 -5.22 -34.13
N ARG A 740 6.26 -6.09 -33.39
CA ARG A 740 6.07 -7.54 -33.45
C ARG A 740 4.63 -7.96 -33.13
N GLU A 741 4.04 -7.31 -32.14
CA GLU A 741 2.69 -7.54 -31.65
C GLU A 741 1.64 -7.23 -32.74
N ALA A 742 1.84 -6.16 -33.52
CA ALA A 742 0.96 -5.83 -34.65
C ALA A 742 1.12 -6.80 -35.83
N GLN A 743 2.35 -7.27 -36.09
CA GLN A 743 2.60 -8.28 -37.12
C GLN A 743 1.88 -9.59 -36.81
N HIS A 744 1.85 -10.01 -35.54
CA HIS A 744 1.10 -11.19 -35.09
C HIS A 744 -0.40 -11.07 -35.39
N LEU A 745 -1.02 -9.92 -35.12
CA LEU A 745 -2.45 -9.71 -35.42
C LEU A 745 -2.75 -9.85 -36.91
N ILE A 746 -1.92 -9.27 -37.78
CA ILE A 746 -2.09 -9.38 -39.24
C ILE A 746 -1.98 -10.83 -39.70
N LEU A 747 -0.95 -11.55 -39.23
CA LEU A 747 -0.74 -12.94 -39.62
C LEU A 747 -1.88 -13.83 -39.13
N THR A 748 -2.34 -13.65 -37.89
CA THR A 748 -3.48 -14.40 -37.35
C THR A 748 -4.77 -14.09 -38.11
N ALA A 749 -5.02 -12.84 -38.50
CA ALA A 749 -6.18 -12.49 -39.34
C ALA A 749 -6.16 -13.23 -40.69
N MET A 750 -4.97 -13.39 -41.29
CA MET A 750 -4.80 -14.15 -42.53
C MET A 750 -5.01 -15.66 -42.33
N VAL A 751 -4.61 -16.21 -41.17
CA VAL A 751 -4.93 -17.62 -40.81
C VAL A 751 -6.43 -17.80 -40.57
N ALA A 752 -7.08 -16.85 -39.88
CA ALA A 752 -8.52 -16.87 -39.62
C ALA A 752 -9.35 -16.84 -40.92
N ASN A 753 -8.85 -16.14 -41.96
CA ASN A 753 -9.43 -16.11 -43.29
C ASN A 753 -8.88 -17.18 -44.25
N ARG A 754 -8.21 -18.22 -43.73
CA ARG A 754 -7.70 -19.38 -44.49
C ARG A 754 -6.80 -19.00 -45.67
N GLN A 755 -6.06 -17.89 -45.57
CA GLN A 755 -5.13 -17.45 -46.62
C GLN A 755 -3.74 -18.07 -46.44
N ILE A 756 -3.37 -18.35 -45.19
CA ILE A 756 -2.12 -18.98 -44.77
C ILE A 756 -2.37 -19.91 -43.57
N GLU A 757 -1.41 -20.77 -43.27
CA GLU A 757 -1.34 -21.59 -42.06
C GLU A 757 -0.01 -21.33 -41.35
N PHE A 758 0.02 -21.37 -40.01
CA PHE A 758 1.30 -21.40 -39.30
C PHE A 758 1.87 -22.81 -39.31
N VAL A 759 3.17 -22.92 -39.51
CA VAL A 759 3.91 -24.19 -39.43
C VAL A 759 4.78 -24.15 -38.19
N THR A 760 4.56 -25.10 -37.29
CA THR A 760 5.36 -25.23 -36.06
C THR A 760 6.72 -25.89 -36.34
N THR A 761 7.64 -25.78 -35.39
CA THR A 761 8.95 -26.47 -35.43
C THR A 761 8.84 -28.00 -35.53
N LYS A 762 7.68 -28.58 -35.20
CA LYS A 762 7.40 -30.02 -35.33
C LYS A 762 6.81 -30.39 -36.69
N GLY A 763 6.57 -29.41 -37.56
CA GLY A 763 5.89 -29.58 -38.84
C GLY A 763 4.36 -29.57 -38.76
N ASP A 764 3.78 -29.44 -37.56
CA ASP A 764 2.32 -29.32 -37.39
C ASP A 764 1.81 -28.00 -37.97
N ARG A 765 0.63 -28.04 -38.61
CA ARG A 765 -0.01 -26.86 -39.21
C ARG A 765 -1.15 -26.35 -38.33
N ILE A 766 -1.05 -25.09 -37.92
CA ILE A 766 -2.09 -24.38 -37.17
C ILE A 766 -2.95 -23.62 -38.18
N ASN A 767 -4.20 -24.04 -38.30
CA ASN A 767 -5.23 -23.36 -39.10
C ASN A 767 -6.24 -22.63 -38.18
N ARG A 768 -7.28 -22.04 -38.76
CA ARG A 768 -8.32 -21.29 -38.00
C ARG A 768 -8.85 -22.04 -36.77
N ARG A 769 -9.03 -23.37 -36.83
CA ARG A 769 -9.59 -24.16 -35.72
C ARG A 769 -8.65 -24.31 -34.52
N SER A 770 -7.36 -24.06 -34.71
CA SER A 770 -6.35 -24.18 -33.65
C SER A 770 -5.90 -22.83 -33.11
N LEU A 771 -6.49 -21.72 -33.59
CA LEU A 771 -6.21 -20.36 -33.10
C LEU A 771 -6.81 -20.10 -31.71
N ASP A 772 -7.78 -20.89 -31.29
CA ASP A 772 -8.37 -20.87 -29.94
C ASP A 772 -7.43 -21.44 -28.86
N LEU A 773 -6.42 -22.21 -29.27
CA LEU A 773 -5.34 -22.66 -28.40
C LEU A 773 -4.33 -21.54 -28.22
N LYS A 774 -3.77 -21.43 -27.00
CA LYS A 774 -2.73 -20.44 -26.70
C LYS A 774 -1.53 -20.66 -27.63
N ILE A 775 -1.34 -19.76 -28.59
CA ILE A 775 -0.23 -19.80 -29.53
C ILE A 775 1.07 -19.49 -28.78
N ILE A 776 2.03 -20.40 -28.85
CA ILE A 776 3.41 -20.17 -28.44
C ILE A 776 4.16 -19.72 -29.68
N TRP A 777 4.36 -18.40 -29.81
CA TRP A 777 4.96 -17.80 -31.00
C TRP A 777 6.39 -18.28 -31.29
N ASP A 778 7.13 -18.67 -30.25
CA ASP A 778 8.49 -19.23 -30.39
C ASP A 778 8.48 -20.64 -31.01
N ASP A 779 7.35 -21.36 -30.95
CA ASP A 779 7.18 -22.68 -31.56
C ASP A 779 6.79 -22.60 -33.05
N ILE A 780 6.50 -21.41 -33.58
CA ILE A 780 6.15 -21.22 -34.99
C ILE A 780 7.42 -20.97 -35.80
N GLU A 781 7.70 -21.88 -36.74
CA GLU A 781 8.84 -21.79 -37.65
C GLU A 781 8.57 -20.89 -38.85
N GLY A 782 7.34 -20.91 -39.39
CA GLY A 782 6.97 -20.12 -40.56
C GLY A 782 5.50 -20.17 -40.95
N ILE A 783 5.22 -19.68 -42.17
CA ILE A 783 3.87 -19.64 -42.77
C ILE A 783 3.84 -20.36 -44.12
N ALA A 784 2.72 -21.01 -44.44
CA ALA A 784 2.51 -21.77 -45.69
C ALA A 784 1.10 -21.55 -46.27
N LEU A 785 0.86 -21.98 -47.51
CA LEU A 785 -0.48 -22.01 -48.11
C LEU A 785 -1.32 -23.18 -47.53
N PRO A 786 -2.65 -23.02 -47.38
CA PRO A 786 -3.52 -24.06 -46.83
C PRO A 786 -3.50 -25.38 -47.61
N ALA A 787 -3.54 -26.52 -46.91
CA ALA A 787 -3.73 -27.82 -47.52
C ALA A 787 -5.23 -28.03 -47.86
N ALA A 788 -5.57 -28.28 -49.13
CA ALA A 788 -6.97 -28.48 -49.54
C ALA A 788 -7.56 -29.79 -48.98
N ALA A 789 -8.58 -29.72 -48.12
CA ALA A 789 -9.42 -30.85 -47.75
C ALA A 789 -10.84 -30.65 -48.31
N SER A 790 -11.21 -31.39 -49.35
CA SER A 790 -12.61 -31.57 -49.77
C SER A 790 -12.98 -33.02 -49.46
N TYR A 791 -13.96 -33.22 -48.57
CA TYR A 791 -14.46 -34.55 -48.22
C TYR A 791 -15.31 -35.14 -49.37
N PRO A 792 -15.27 -36.45 -49.62
CA PRO A 792 -16.08 -37.08 -50.64
C PRO A 792 -17.58 -37.05 -50.27
N THR A 793 -18.44 -36.96 -51.29
CA THR A 793 -19.91 -36.88 -51.17
C THR A 793 -20.52 -38.00 -50.32
N GLU A 794 -19.97 -39.21 -50.37
CA GLU A 794 -20.42 -40.34 -49.52
C GLU A 794 -20.26 -40.05 -48.02
N ARG A 795 -19.17 -39.37 -47.64
CA ARG A 795 -18.91 -39.01 -46.24
C ARG A 795 -19.85 -37.90 -45.78
N LEU A 796 -20.19 -36.95 -46.65
CA LEU A 796 -21.16 -35.90 -46.35
C LEU A 796 -22.59 -36.46 -46.21
N THR A 797 -22.97 -37.43 -47.04
CA THR A 797 -24.25 -38.15 -46.89
C THR A 797 -24.32 -38.86 -45.54
N HIS A 798 -23.22 -39.45 -45.06
CA HIS A 798 -23.16 -40.07 -43.73
C HIS A 798 -23.39 -39.06 -42.60
N TRP A 799 -22.76 -37.88 -42.67
CA TRP A 799 -22.98 -36.80 -41.68
C TRP A 799 -24.42 -36.29 -41.69
N ALA A 800 -25.03 -36.17 -42.86
CA ALA A 800 -26.44 -35.79 -42.97
C ALA A 800 -27.35 -36.81 -42.25
N LYS A 801 -27.10 -38.11 -42.42
CA LYS A 801 -27.82 -39.17 -41.70
C LYS A 801 -27.58 -39.11 -40.19
N LEU A 802 -26.33 -38.96 -39.77
CA LEU A 802 -25.93 -38.97 -38.36
C LEU A 802 -26.58 -37.84 -37.57
N LEU A 803 -26.68 -36.64 -38.17
CA LEU A 803 -27.25 -35.46 -37.51
C LEU A 803 -28.80 -35.42 -37.58
N THR A 804 -29.40 -35.85 -38.70
CA THR A 804 -30.86 -35.77 -38.89
C THR A 804 -31.61 -37.02 -38.43
N GLY A 805 -30.94 -38.16 -38.27
CA GLY A 805 -31.55 -39.44 -37.95
C GLY A 805 -32.37 -40.06 -39.09
N ALA A 806 -32.28 -39.52 -40.31
CA ALA A 806 -33.03 -40.01 -41.47
C ALA A 806 -32.25 -41.11 -42.23
N ASP A 807 -32.64 -42.37 -42.04
CA ASP A 807 -31.93 -43.52 -42.62
C ASP A 807 -32.10 -43.65 -44.15
N ASN A 808 -33.16 -43.04 -44.71
CA ASN A 808 -33.59 -43.22 -46.11
C ASN A 808 -32.84 -42.33 -47.13
N ILE A 809 -31.89 -41.50 -46.70
CA ILE A 809 -31.11 -40.62 -47.59
C ILE A 809 -30.13 -41.46 -48.44
N HIS A 810 -30.11 -41.30 -49.77
CA HIS A 810 -29.18 -42.01 -50.65
C HIS A 810 -28.02 -41.15 -51.15
N SER A 811 -28.24 -39.86 -51.42
CA SER A 811 -27.22 -38.94 -51.90
C SER A 811 -27.59 -37.47 -51.66
N ILE A 812 -26.63 -36.66 -51.20
CA ILE A 812 -26.80 -35.19 -51.04
C ILE A 812 -26.95 -34.42 -52.37
N ASN A 813 -26.85 -35.11 -53.51
CA ASN A 813 -27.04 -34.53 -54.84
C ASN A 813 -28.43 -34.87 -55.44
N ALA A 814 -29.24 -35.71 -54.78
CA ALA A 814 -30.59 -36.04 -55.23
C ALA A 814 -31.59 -35.00 -54.69
N PRO A 815 -32.43 -34.37 -55.53
CA PRO A 815 -33.34 -33.30 -55.09
C PRO A 815 -34.32 -33.72 -53.99
N GLU A 816 -34.84 -34.95 -54.06
CA GLU A 816 -35.77 -35.52 -53.07
C GLU A 816 -35.08 -35.71 -51.70
N ASP A 817 -33.83 -36.21 -51.70
CA ASP A 817 -33.02 -36.39 -50.49
C ASP A 817 -32.58 -35.04 -49.89
N CYS A 818 -32.31 -34.02 -50.72
CA CYS A 818 -31.97 -32.66 -50.25
C CYS A 818 -33.10 -32.02 -49.46
N GLU A 819 -34.35 -32.18 -49.90
CA GLU A 819 -35.52 -31.69 -49.17
C GLU A 819 -35.69 -32.41 -47.83
N GLU A 820 -35.47 -33.73 -47.79
CA GLU A 820 -35.52 -34.54 -46.57
C GLU A 820 -34.42 -34.14 -45.57
N ILE A 821 -33.18 -33.94 -46.03
CA ILE A 821 -32.06 -33.46 -45.20
C ILE A 821 -32.38 -32.07 -44.64
N THR A 822 -32.84 -31.14 -45.47
CA THR A 822 -33.15 -29.78 -45.05
C THR A 822 -34.29 -29.76 -44.02
N HIS A 823 -35.29 -30.63 -44.17
CA HIS A 823 -36.35 -30.80 -43.18
C HIS A 823 -35.81 -31.36 -41.85
N GLY A 824 -34.95 -32.39 -41.91
CA GLY A 824 -34.31 -32.98 -40.73
C GLY A 824 -33.43 -31.97 -39.97
N LEU A 825 -32.63 -31.17 -40.69
CA LEU A 825 -31.81 -30.12 -40.11
C LEU A 825 -32.64 -29.03 -39.43
N ARG A 826 -33.80 -28.67 -40.01
CA ARG A 826 -34.74 -27.71 -39.40
C ARG A 826 -35.31 -28.24 -38.08
N ASN A 827 -35.67 -29.53 -38.02
CA ASN A 827 -36.16 -30.15 -36.79
C ASN A 827 -35.06 -30.20 -35.72
N TRP A 828 -33.84 -30.59 -36.11
CA TRP A 828 -32.68 -30.59 -35.21
C TRP A 828 -32.40 -29.21 -34.62
N LEU A 829 -32.44 -28.16 -35.45
CA LEU A 829 -32.23 -26.78 -35.02
C LEU A 829 -33.33 -26.31 -34.06
N TYR A 830 -34.59 -26.63 -34.36
CA TYR A 830 -35.72 -26.32 -33.49
C TYR A 830 -35.56 -26.97 -32.10
N ASP A 831 -35.14 -28.23 -32.05
CA ASP A 831 -34.90 -28.93 -30.78
C ASP A 831 -33.73 -28.33 -30.00
N TRP A 832 -32.64 -27.95 -30.69
CA TRP A 832 -31.51 -27.23 -30.08
C TRP A 832 -31.92 -25.90 -29.46
N GLU A 833 -32.64 -25.08 -30.21
CA GLU A 833 -33.10 -23.76 -29.75
C GLU A 833 -34.07 -23.86 -28.58
N LYS A 834 -35.01 -24.81 -28.61
CA LYS A 834 -36.02 -25.00 -27.56
C LYS A 834 -35.41 -25.32 -26.18
N VAL A 835 -34.26 -25.98 -26.13
CA VAL A 835 -33.61 -26.36 -24.85
C VAL A 835 -32.93 -25.15 -24.19
N HIS A 836 -32.53 -24.13 -24.97
CA HIS A 836 -31.84 -22.93 -24.51
C HIS A 836 -30.64 -23.22 -23.59
N LEU A 837 -29.91 -24.30 -23.85
CA LEU A 837 -28.91 -24.85 -22.90
C LEU A 837 -27.79 -23.87 -22.60
N LEU A 838 -27.16 -23.30 -23.64
CA LEU A 838 -26.04 -22.37 -23.51
C LEU A 838 -26.48 -21.01 -22.93
N GLU A 839 -27.69 -20.55 -23.24
CA GLU A 839 -28.27 -19.33 -22.65
C GLU A 839 -28.52 -19.53 -21.14
N ARG A 840 -29.12 -20.66 -20.76
CA ARG A 840 -29.32 -21.03 -19.34
C ARG A 840 -27.99 -21.18 -18.60
N PHE A 841 -26.93 -21.64 -19.28
CA PHE A 841 -25.58 -21.68 -18.73
C PHE A 841 -25.01 -20.27 -18.49
N ASN A 842 -25.14 -19.36 -19.46
CA ASN A 842 -24.62 -17.99 -19.35
C ASN A 842 -25.34 -17.14 -18.30
N LEU A 843 -26.52 -17.55 -17.85
CA LEU A 843 -27.24 -16.92 -16.72
C LEU A 843 -26.72 -17.38 -15.34
N LEU A 844 -25.85 -18.38 -15.28
CA LEU A 844 -25.27 -18.87 -14.05
C LEU A 844 -24.17 -17.91 -13.54
N PRO A 845 -24.11 -17.63 -12.23
CA PRO A 845 -22.99 -16.90 -11.62
C PRO A 845 -21.64 -17.62 -11.83
N ASP A 846 -20.53 -16.89 -11.89
CA ASP A 846 -19.20 -17.46 -12.10
C ASP A 846 -18.72 -18.27 -10.87
N GLU A 847 -19.18 -17.92 -9.66
CA GLU A 847 -18.73 -18.52 -8.40
C GLU A 847 -19.11 -20.01 -8.26
N ILE A 848 -20.13 -20.44 -8.99
CA ILE A 848 -20.65 -21.81 -8.94
C ILE A 848 -20.07 -22.70 -10.06
N LEU A 849 -19.31 -22.12 -10.98
CA LEU A 849 -18.70 -22.82 -12.10
C LEU A 849 -17.32 -23.35 -11.71
N ASN A 850 -17.01 -24.58 -12.15
CA ASN A 850 -15.66 -25.10 -12.11
C ASN A 850 -15.10 -25.25 -13.53
N THR A 851 -13.78 -25.39 -13.63
CA THR A 851 -13.07 -25.47 -14.91
C THR A 851 -13.56 -26.62 -15.79
N LYS A 852 -14.04 -27.73 -15.19
CA LYS A 852 -14.57 -28.88 -15.94
C LYS A 852 -15.89 -28.53 -16.61
N ILE A 853 -16.86 -27.98 -15.87
CA ILE A 853 -18.16 -27.56 -16.42
C ILE A 853 -17.99 -26.45 -17.46
N TRP A 854 -17.12 -25.50 -17.20
CA TRP A 854 -16.82 -24.43 -18.14
C TRP A 854 -16.22 -24.96 -19.46
N ARG A 855 -15.35 -25.97 -19.37
CA ARG A 855 -14.85 -26.69 -20.57
C ARG A 855 -15.96 -27.42 -21.31
N LEU A 856 -16.90 -28.08 -20.60
CA LEU A 856 -18.02 -28.77 -21.25
C LEU A 856 -18.91 -27.79 -22.02
N SER A 857 -19.24 -26.63 -21.44
CA SER A 857 -19.98 -25.57 -22.14
C SER A 857 -19.24 -25.05 -23.38
N LEU A 858 -17.94 -24.76 -23.25
CA LEU A 858 -17.13 -24.32 -24.38
C LEU A 858 -17.07 -25.36 -25.51
N LEU A 859 -16.96 -26.64 -25.16
CA LEU A 859 -16.93 -27.72 -26.14
C LEU A 859 -18.30 -27.88 -26.82
N ALA A 860 -19.39 -27.78 -26.07
CA ALA A 860 -20.75 -27.81 -26.62
C ALA A 860 -21.03 -26.64 -27.58
N ASP A 861 -20.51 -25.45 -27.28
CA ASP A 861 -20.62 -24.28 -28.17
C ASP A 861 -19.78 -24.47 -29.46
N LYS A 862 -18.54 -24.94 -29.33
CA LYS A 862 -17.64 -25.22 -30.47
C LYS A 862 -18.17 -26.29 -31.41
N THR A 863 -18.89 -27.28 -30.89
CA THR A 863 -19.46 -28.36 -31.71
C THR A 863 -20.89 -28.03 -32.11
N PHE A 864 -21.85 -28.20 -31.21
CA PHE A 864 -23.27 -28.08 -31.51
C PHE A 864 -23.72 -26.63 -31.74
N GLY A 865 -23.12 -25.64 -31.08
CA GLY A 865 -23.37 -24.21 -31.36
C GLY A 865 -22.90 -23.80 -32.76
N SER A 866 -21.72 -24.26 -33.18
CA SER A 866 -21.20 -24.09 -34.55
C SER A 866 -22.08 -24.80 -35.59
N VAL A 867 -22.57 -26.02 -35.28
CA VAL A 867 -23.52 -26.75 -36.14
C VAL A 867 -24.82 -25.96 -36.26
N ALA A 868 -25.38 -25.43 -35.17
CA ALA A 868 -26.60 -24.60 -35.21
C ALA A 868 -26.42 -23.36 -36.08
N THR A 869 -25.29 -22.66 -35.96
CA THR A 869 -24.97 -21.50 -36.81
C THR A 869 -24.85 -21.90 -38.28
N THR A 870 -24.25 -23.06 -38.56
CA THR A 870 -24.11 -23.59 -39.91
C THR A 870 -25.45 -24.00 -40.49
N VAL A 871 -26.31 -24.64 -39.71
CA VAL A 871 -27.66 -25.04 -40.13
C VAL A 871 -28.53 -23.81 -40.40
N HIS A 872 -28.48 -22.78 -39.56
CA HIS A 872 -29.10 -21.48 -39.85
C HIS A 872 -28.64 -20.93 -41.20
N ALA A 873 -27.33 -20.94 -41.45
CA ALA A 873 -26.76 -20.45 -42.71
C ALA A 873 -27.22 -21.26 -43.93
N ILE A 874 -27.45 -22.58 -43.79
CA ILE A 874 -28.02 -23.44 -44.85
C ILE A 874 -29.51 -23.08 -45.07
N LEU A 875 -30.28 -22.91 -43.99
CA LEU A 875 -31.73 -22.64 -44.06
C LEU A 875 -32.05 -21.24 -44.60
N ASP A 876 -31.18 -20.26 -44.36
CA ASP A 876 -31.26 -18.90 -44.91
C ASP A 876 -30.62 -18.77 -46.30
N GLU A 877 -30.22 -19.89 -46.93
CA GLU A 877 -29.59 -19.98 -48.25
C GLU A 877 -28.29 -19.16 -48.41
N SER A 878 -27.64 -18.80 -47.29
CA SER A 878 -26.38 -18.03 -47.28
C SER A 878 -25.15 -18.88 -47.63
N ILE A 879 -25.23 -20.20 -47.44
CA ILE A 879 -24.24 -21.20 -47.86
C ILE A 879 -24.96 -22.40 -48.48
N THR A 880 -24.27 -23.18 -49.32
CA THR A 880 -24.87 -24.38 -49.94
C THR A 880 -24.96 -25.54 -48.95
N LEU A 881 -25.84 -26.51 -49.22
CA LEU A 881 -25.96 -27.73 -48.39
C LEU A 881 -24.64 -28.51 -48.33
N ASP A 882 -23.93 -28.63 -49.45
CA ASP A 882 -22.62 -29.31 -49.53
C ASP A 882 -21.56 -28.60 -48.67
N GLU A 883 -21.45 -27.28 -48.79
CA GLU A 883 -20.57 -26.46 -47.94
C GLU A 883 -20.96 -26.52 -46.46
N GLY A 884 -22.26 -26.52 -46.18
CA GLY A 884 -22.81 -26.67 -44.84
C GLY A 884 -22.47 -28.01 -44.20
N LEU A 885 -22.62 -29.12 -44.94
CA LEU A 885 -22.26 -30.46 -44.46
C LEU A 885 -20.75 -30.61 -44.26
N HIS A 886 -19.92 -29.97 -45.11
CA HIS A 886 -18.48 -29.88 -44.86
C HIS A 886 -18.18 -29.21 -43.51
N ARG A 887 -18.81 -28.06 -43.23
CA ARG A 887 -18.65 -27.33 -41.96
C ARG A 887 -19.18 -28.12 -40.75
N ILE A 888 -20.23 -28.93 -40.93
CA ILE A 888 -20.77 -29.81 -39.88
C ILE A 888 -19.81 -30.97 -39.58
N ALA A 889 -19.34 -31.69 -40.60
CA ALA A 889 -18.34 -32.75 -40.43
C ALA A 889 -17.08 -32.23 -39.74
N ASP A 890 -16.66 -31.04 -40.15
CA ASP A 890 -15.53 -30.31 -39.59
C ASP A 890 -15.69 -29.95 -38.11
N ALA A 891 -16.91 -29.69 -37.64
CA ALA A 891 -17.19 -29.36 -36.23
C ALA A 891 -16.91 -30.55 -35.29
N PHE A 892 -16.90 -31.78 -35.81
CA PHE A 892 -16.61 -33.01 -35.06
C PHE A 892 -15.36 -33.74 -35.60
N SER A 893 -14.47 -33.02 -36.28
CA SER A 893 -13.23 -33.59 -36.83
C SER A 893 -13.44 -34.79 -37.77
N ASP A 894 -14.60 -34.87 -38.43
CA ASP A 894 -15.02 -36.04 -39.20
C ASP A 894 -15.01 -37.37 -38.39
N SER A 895 -15.27 -37.30 -37.07
CA SER A 895 -15.27 -38.46 -36.15
C SER A 895 -16.65 -38.71 -35.51
N ASP A 896 -17.20 -39.89 -35.78
CA ASP A 896 -18.43 -40.41 -35.15
C ASP A 896 -18.24 -40.59 -33.63
N ASP A 897 -17.07 -41.05 -33.18
CA ASP A 897 -16.74 -41.22 -31.76
C ASP A 897 -16.72 -39.88 -31.02
N GLU A 898 -16.18 -38.83 -31.66
CA GLU A 898 -16.22 -37.48 -31.12
C GLU A 898 -17.66 -36.97 -31.01
N TYR A 899 -18.50 -37.18 -32.03
CA TYR A 899 -19.92 -36.81 -31.97
C TYR A 899 -20.63 -37.43 -30.75
N TYR A 900 -20.52 -38.74 -30.55
CA TYR A 900 -21.15 -39.42 -29.42
C TYR A 900 -20.58 -39.02 -28.06
N ALA A 901 -19.27 -38.76 -27.97
CA ALA A 901 -18.65 -38.24 -26.76
C ALA A 901 -19.23 -36.87 -26.38
N ARG A 902 -19.38 -35.98 -27.37
CA ARG A 902 -19.95 -34.64 -27.17
C ARG A 902 -21.43 -34.67 -26.82
N THR A 903 -22.19 -35.61 -27.35
CA THR A 903 -23.60 -35.81 -26.93
C THR A 903 -23.69 -36.19 -25.44
N LYS A 904 -22.77 -37.03 -24.93
CA LYS A 904 -22.72 -37.37 -23.50
C LYS A 904 -22.33 -36.17 -22.64
N ASP A 905 -21.34 -35.39 -23.08
CA ASP A 905 -20.93 -34.15 -22.42
C ASP A 905 -22.10 -33.16 -22.26
N LEU A 906 -22.98 -33.09 -23.27
CA LEU A 906 -24.16 -32.23 -23.26
C LEU A 906 -25.18 -32.63 -22.18
N VAL A 907 -25.41 -33.93 -22.00
CA VAL A 907 -26.30 -34.46 -20.94
C VAL A 907 -25.76 -34.12 -19.56
N VAL A 908 -24.44 -34.23 -19.35
CA VAL A 908 -23.79 -33.86 -18.08
C VAL A 908 -23.95 -32.36 -17.80
N LEU A 909 -23.83 -31.52 -18.83
CA LEU A 909 -24.03 -30.07 -18.71
C LEU A 909 -25.49 -29.73 -18.35
N GLU A 910 -26.46 -30.41 -18.96
CA GLU A 910 -27.89 -30.24 -18.64
C GLU A 910 -28.23 -30.68 -17.22
N ASP A 911 -27.72 -31.83 -16.78
CA ASP A 911 -27.85 -32.33 -15.41
C ASP A 911 -27.21 -31.39 -14.39
N PHE A 912 -26.10 -30.74 -14.75
CA PHE A 912 -25.51 -29.69 -13.92
C PHE A 912 -26.46 -28.50 -13.80
N ILE A 913 -26.83 -27.87 -14.93
CA ILE A 913 -27.64 -26.65 -14.95
C ILE A 913 -28.97 -26.84 -14.23
N SER A 914 -29.63 -27.99 -14.44
CA SER A 914 -30.92 -28.30 -13.81
C SER A 914 -30.85 -28.44 -12.28
N GLY A 915 -29.74 -28.93 -11.73
CA GLY A 915 -29.54 -29.06 -10.28
C GLY A 915 -28.99 -27.82 -9.59
N THR A 916 -28.52 -26.81 -10.34
CA THR A 916 -27.76 -25.68 -9.80
C THR A 916 -28.52 -24.84 -8.77
N HIS A 917 -29.72 -24.37 -9.12
CA HIS A 917 -30.52 -23.54 -8.22
C HIS A 917 -30.76 -24.24 -6.88
N ARG A 918 -31.06 -25.55 -6.94
CA ARG A 918 -31.33 -26.34 -5.75
C ARG A 918 -30.09 -26.54 -4.87
N ARG A 919 -28.90 -26.73 -5.48
CA ARG A 919 -27.63 -26.80 -4.72
C ARG A 919 -27.37 -25.52 -3.95
N GLU A 920 -27.60 -24.36 -4.56
CA GLU A 920 -27.38 -23.06 -3.91
C GLU A 920 -28.37 -22.78 -2.78
N GLU A 921 -29.65 -23.13 -2.95
CA GLU A 921 -30.63 -23.06 -1.87
C GLU A 921 -30.18 -23.89 -0.65
N ILE A 922 -29.75 -25.12 -0.87
CA ILE A 922 -29.31 -26.04 0.19
C ILE A 922 -28.04 -25.50 0.85
N ARG A 923 -27.03 -25.07 0.07
CA ARG A 923 -25.79 -24.48 0.59
C ARG A 923 -26.06 -23.27 1.48
N THR A 924 -26.89 -22.34 0.99
CA THR A 924 -27.23 -21.12 1.72
C THR A 924 -27.93 -21.44 3.04
N TYR A 925 -28.87 -22.40 3.02
CA TYR A 925 -29.54 -22.82 4.24
C TYR A 925 -28.57 -23.49 5.23
N LEU A 926 -27.72 -24.41 4.76
CA LEU A 926 -26.74 -25.09 5.60
C LEU A 926 -25.70 -24.14 6.20
N ALA A 927 -25.29 -23.10 5.45
CA ALA A 927 -24.29 -22.12 5.89
C ALA A 927 -24.74 -21.29 7.10
N VAL A 928 -26.06 -21.13 7.29
CA VAL A 928 -26.66 -20.37 8.40
C VAL A 928 -27.27 -21.31 9.46
N CYS A 929 -27.15 -22.63 9.29
CA CYS A 929 -27.58 -23.59 10.29
C CYS A 929 -26.61 -23.63 11.48
N GLU A 930 -27.14 -23.52 12.68
CA GLU A 930 -26.39 -23.78 13.91
C GLU A 930 -26.11 -25.29 14.08
N THR A 931 -25.03 -25.61 14.79
CA THR A 931 -24.69 -26.98 15.17
C THR A 931 -25.68 -27.52 16.20
N THR A 932 -25.95 -28.82 16.13
CA THR A 932 -26.88 -29.51 17.03
C THR A 932 -26.16 -30.60 17.80
N ASP A 933 -26.66 -30.94 18.99
CA ASP A 933 -26.17 -32.08 19.76
C ASP A 933 -26.75 -33.43 19.29
N ASP A 934 -27.62 -33.43 18.27
CA ASP A 934 -28.17 -34.66 17.69
C ASP A 934 -27.24 -35.20 16.60
N GLU A 935 -26.48 -36.24 16.96
CA GLU A 935 -25.57 -36.96 16.07
C GLU A 935 -26.23 -37.35 14.73
N LYS A 936 -27.54 -37.63 14.70
CA LYS A 936 -28.23 -38.01 13.46
C LYS A 936 -28.46 -36.82 12.54
N VAL A 937 -28.65 -35.62 13.07
CA VAL A 937 -28.78 -34.38 12.28
C VAL A 937 -27.41 -34.02 11.71
N GLU A 938 -26.37 -34.09 12.53
CA GLU A 938 -24.99 -33.81 12.10
C GLU A 938 -24.48 -34.80 11.05
N ASN A 939 -24.77 -36.09 11.20
CA ASN A 939 -24.45 -37.10 10.17
C ASN A 939 -25.15 -36.84 8.83
N LEU A 940 -26.38 -36.32 8.84
CA LEU A 940 -27.09 -35.94 7.61
C LEU A 940 -26.47 -34.69 6.98
N ARG A 941 -26.04 -33.73 7.81
CA ARG A 941 -25.34 -32.52 7.36
C ARG A 941 -24.02 -32.85 6.68
N GLU A 942 -23.19 -33.70 7.30
CA GLU A 942 -21.92 -34.14 6.73
C GLU A 942 -22.11 -34.86 5.39
N LYS A 943 -23.08 -35.79 5.33
CA LYS A 943 -23.45 -36.46 4.07
C LYS A 943 -23.91 -35.50 2.99
N LEU A 944 -24.69 -34.47 3.35
CA LEU A 944 -25.14 -33.45 2.42
C LEU A 944 -23.97 -32.63 1.88
N PHE A 945 -23.01 -32.23 2.71
CA PHE A 945 -21.80 -31.56 2.23
C PHE A 945 -21.03 -32.44 1.23
N GLY A 946 -20.83 -33.72 1.54
CA GLY A 946 -20.19 -34.66 0.63
C GLY A 946 -20.93 -34.81 -0.72
N ILE A 947 -22.27 -34.90 -0.70
CA ILE A 947 -23.07 -34.98 -1.93
C ILE A 947 -23.04 -33.65 -2.72
N LEU A 948 -23.04 -32.49 -2.04
CA LEU A 948 -22.94 -31.19 -2.69
C LEU A 948 -21.59 -30.98 -3.39
N GLU A 949 -20.52 -31.53 -2.83
CA GLU A 949 -19.21 -31.58 -3.48
C GLU A 949 -19.23 -32.52 -4.69
N GLU A 950 -19.70 -33.76 -4.53
CA GLU A 950 -19.74 -34.75 -5.61
C GLU A 950 -20.62 -34.30 -6.78
N THR A 951 -21.80 -33.73 -6.51
CA THR A 951 -22.71 -33.19 -7.55
C THR A 951 -22.10 -32.00 -8.31
N THR A 952 -21.14 -31.29 -7.72
CA THR A 952 -20.41 -30.21 -8.39
C THR A 952 -19.30 -30.77 -9.31
N ILE A 953 -18.66 -31.88 -8.90
CA ILE A 953 -17.56 -32.50 -9.64
C ILE A 953 -18.07 -33.41 -10.76
N ASN A 954 -19.08 -34.24 -10.47
CA ASN A 954 -19.68 -35.24 -11.34
C ASN A 954 -21.22 -35.14 -11.33
N PRO A 955 -21.77 -34.08 -11.93
CA PRO A 955 -23.22 -33.90 -11.98
C PRO A 955 -23.88 -35.02 -12.80
N SER A 956 -24.94 -35.57 -12.23
CA SER A 956 -25.83 -36.52 -12.91
C SER A 956 -27.24 -36.44 -12.33
N GLN A 957 -28.22 -36.89 -13.10
CA GLN A 957 -29.60 -37.01 -12.64
C GLN A 957 -29.73 -37.85 -11.35
N LEU A 958 -28.90 -38.90 -11.18
CA LEU A 958 -28.88 -39.73 -9.97
C LEU A 958 -28.42 -38.94 -8.75
N THR A 959 -27.28 -38.26 -8.87
CA THR A 959 -26.71 -37.46 -7.77
C THR A 959 -27.63 -36.29 -7.35
N ASN A 960 -28.32 -35.64 -8.31
CA ASN A 960 -29.30 -34.60 -8.00
C ASN A 960 -30.51 -35.15 -7.22
N ARG A 961 -30.96 -36.37 -7.51
CA ARG A 961 -32.06 -37.03 -6.76
C ARG A 961 -31.62 -37.46 -5.36
N GLU A 962 -30.40 -37.99 -5.23
CA GLU A 962 -29.85 -38.38 -3.93
C GLU A 962 -29.69 -37.17 -3.00
N MET A 963 -29.23 -36.03 -3.53
CA MET A 963 -29.15 -34.76 -2.83
C MET A 963 -30.51 -34.34 -2.28
N GLU A 964 -31.57 -34.34 -3.10
CA GLU A 964 -32.91 -33.92 -2.68
C GLU A 964 -33.46 -34.81 -1.56
N ASN A 965 -33.24 -36.12 -1.64
CA ASN A 965 -33.69 -37.07 -0.61
C ASN A 965 -33.00 -36.81 0.75
N HIS A 966 -31.69 -36.58 0.74
CA HIS A 966 -30.95 -36.28 1.98
C HIS A 966 -31.30 -34.89 2.53
N TRP A 967 -31.57 -33.93 1.65
CA TRP A 967 -31.97 -32.59 2.02
C TRP A 967 -33.31 -32.58 2.76
N GLN A 968 -34.32 -33.27 2.23
CA GLN A 968 -35.62 -33.39 2.89
C GLN A 968 -35.51 -34.08 4.26
N ALA A 969 -34.67 -35.11 4.38
CA ALA A 969 -34.41 -35.79 5.63
C ALA A 969 -33.72 -34.87 6.67
N PHE A 970 -32.70 -34.11 6.25
CA PHE A 970 -32.00 -33.14 7.09
C PHE A 970 -32.94 -32.03 7.54
N GLN A 971 -33.58 -31.34 6.59
CA GLN A 971 -34.44 -30.19 6.87
C GLN A 971 -35.55 -30.55 7.85
N THR A 972 -36.19 -31.72 7.67
CA THR A 972 -37.25 -32.19 8.57
C THR A 972 -36.74 -32.39 9.99
N ARG A 973 -35.58 -33.05 10.16
CA ARG A 973 -35.03 -33.35 11.49
C ARG A 973 -34.46 -32.13 12.19
N PHE A 974 -33.70 -31.31 11.46
CA PHE A 974 -33.18 -30.05 11.99
C PHE A 974 -34.32 -29.13 12.42
N SER A 975 -35.38 -29.02 11.60
CA SER A 975 -36.53 -28.18 11.93
C SER A 975 -37.22 -28.62 13.22
N GLU A 976 -37.39 -29.93 13.42
CA GLU A 976 -38.03 -30.45 14.63
C GLU A 976 -37.12 -30.30 15.86
N TYR A 977 -35.80 -30.54 15.72
CA TYR A 977 -34.84 -30.34 16.80
C TYR A 977 -34.79 -28.88 17.25
N PHE A 978 -34.65 -27.94 16.31
CA PHE A 978 -34.63 -26.51 16.60
C PHE A 978 -35.94 -26.06 17.22
N ALA A 979 -37.09 -26.46 16.66
CA ALA A 979 -38.40 -26.09 17.19
C ALA A 979 -38.61 -26.62 18.62
N ALA A 980 -38.13 -27.82 18.93
CA ALA A 980 -38.23 -28.40 20.27
C ALA A 980 -37.39 -27.62 21.29
N ARG A 981 -36.12 -27.31 21.00
CA ARG A 981 -35.26 -26.52 21.90
C ARG A 981 -35.78 -25.09 22.04
N HIS A 982 -36.24 -24.48 20.95
CA HIS A 982 -36.89 -23.17 20.97
C HIS A 982 -38.13 -23.18 21.88
N ASP A 983 -39.07 -24.10 21.68
CA ASP A 983 -40.31 -24.15 22.46
C ASP A 983 -40.03 -24.43 23.95
N GLN A 984 -38.98 -25.19 24.28
CA GLN A 984 -38.55 -25.43 25.66
C GLN A 984 -38.13 -24.15 26.41
N VAL A 985 -37.59 -23.15 25.71
CA VAL A 985 -37.11 -21.89 26.31
C VAL A 985 -38.15 -20.79 26.12
N MET A 986 -38.50 -20.48 24.87
CA MET A 986 -39.32 -19.33 24.49
C MET A 986 -40.82 -19.49 24.80
N LYS A 987 -41.27 -20.71 25.14
CA LYS A 987 -42.64 -20.99 25.61
C LYS A 987 -42.66 -21.70 26.96
N SER A 988 -41.57 -21.57 27.73
CA SER A 988 -41.46 -22.21 29.04
C SER A 988 -42.35 -21.54 30.08
N HIS A 989 -43.46 -22.19 30.43
CA HIS A 989 -44.26 -21.76 31.57
C HIS A 989 -43.49 -21.80 32.89
N HIS A 990 -42.54 -22.74 33.03
CA HIS A 990 -41.74 -22.86 34.24
C HIS A 990 -40.79 -21.68 34.45
N LEU A 991 -40.09 -21.24 33.40
CA LEU A 991 -39.20 -20.07 33.48
C LEU A 991 -39.99 -18.79 33.76
N GLN A 992 -41.17 -18.64 33.14
CA GLN A 992 -42.07 -17.51 33.41
C GLN A 992 -42.56 -17.51 34.87
N GLU A 993 -42.93 -18.67 35.41
CA GLU A 993 -43.36 -18.81 36.81
C GLU A 993 -42.23 -18.49 37.80
N GLN A 994 -41.01 -18.97 37.55
CA GLN A 994 -39.84 -18.63 38.37
C GLN A 994 -39.54 -17.12 38.36
N PHE A 995 -39.64 -16.48 37.20
CA PHE A 995 -39.46 -15.03 37.09
C PHE A 995 -40.53 -14.26 37.87
N ASP A 996 -41.80 -14.64 37.70
CA ASP A 996 -42.92 -14.05 38.45
C ASP A 996 -42.76 -14.24 39.97
N GLU A 997 -42.25 -15.39 40.42
CA GLU A 997 -41.95 -15.66 41.82
C GLU A 997 -40.85 -14.72 42.35
N ILE A 998 -39.77 -14.51 41.57
CA ILE A 998 -38.70 -13.56 41.91
C ILE A 998 -39.27 -12.14 42.01
N MET A 999 -40.06 -11.70 41.04
CA MET A 999 -40.64 -10.35 41.01
C MET A 999 -41.65 -10.10 42.15
N ARG A 1000 -42.30 -11.16 42.67
CA ARG A 1000 -43.20 -11.08 43.84
C ARG A 1000 -42.48 -11.25 45.18
N SER A 1001 -41.18 -11.56 45.17
CA SER A 1001 -40.40 -11.80 46.38
C SER A 1001 -40.18 -10.51 47.18
N ASN A 1002 -40.05 -10.64 48.50
CA ASN A 1002 -39.71 -9.51 49.38
C ASN A 1002 -38.29 -9.00 49.09
N GLU A 1003 -37.43 -9.89 48.59
CA GLU A 1003 -36.06 -9.64 48.19
C GLU A 1003 -35.97 -8.71 46.99
N TRP A 1004 -36.77 -8.95 45.94
CA TRP A 1004 -36.90 -8.03 44.80
C TRP A 1004 -37.42 -6.68 45.26
N TRP A 1005 -38.49 -6.67 46.07
CA TRP A 1005 -39.08 -5.43 46.58
C TRP A 1005 -38.07 -4.57 47.34
N GLU A 1006 -37.26 -5.17 48.22
CA GLU A 1006 -36.23 -4.44 48.96
C GLU A 1006 -35.12 -3.93 48.02
N PHE A 1007 -34.66 -4.77 47.09
CA PHE A 1007 -33.63 -4.40 46.11
C PHE A 1007 -34.07 -3.23 45.24
N GLU A 1008 -35.27 -3.28 44.68
CA GLU A 1008 -35.83 -2.24 43.81
C GLU A 1008 -35.94 -0.92 44.56
N ASN A 1009 -36.52 -0.93 45.77
CA ASN A 1009 -36.68 0.29 46.57
C ASN A 1009 -35.34 0.90 47.02
N LEU A 1010 -34.39 0.08 47.46
CA LEU A 1010 -33.06 0.56 47.85
C LEU A 1010 -32.31 1.11 46.63
N SER A 1011 -32.31 0.40 45.50
CA SER A 1011 -31.59 0.80 44.28
C SER A 1011 -32.03 2.14 43.68
N ASN A 1012 -33.19 2.66 44.07
CA ASN A 1012 -33.68 3.98 43.66
C ASN A 1012 -33.10 5.13 44.50
N LEU A 1013 -32.33 4.84 45.55
CA LEU A 1013 -31.69 5.85 46.37
C LEU A 1013 -30.43 6.42 45.67
N PRO A 1014 -30.23 7.76 45.64
CA PRO A 1014 -29.18 8.40 44.83
C PRO A 1014 -27.74 7.99 45.13
N LEU A 1015 -27.48 7.46 46.34
CA LEU A 1015 -26.13 7.17 46.84
C LEU A 1015 -25.60 5.77 46.49
N PHE A 1016 -26.46 4.89 45.96
CA PHE A 1016 -26.06 3.55 45.59
C PHE A 1016 -25.71 3.45 44.11
N THR A 1017 -24.70 2.63 43.80
CA THR A 1017 -24.26 2.41 42.44
C THR A 1017 -25.40 1.84 41.55
N PRO A 1018 -25.61 2.39 40.34
CA PRO A 1018 -26.63 1.89 39.43
C PRO A 1018 -26.24 0.55 38.79
N VAL A 1019 -25.01 0.08 38.95
CA VAL A 1019 -24.47 -1.12 38.27
C VAL A 1019 -25.34 -2.36 38.46
N PHE A 1020 -25.77 -2.66 39.70
CA PHE A 1020 -26.62 -3.82 39.97
C PHE A 1020 -28.04 -3.63 39.44
N ARG A 1021 -28.57 -2.40 39.49
CA ARG A 1021 -29.89 -2.05 38.98
C ARG A 1021 -29.95 -2.20 37.45
N ASP A 1022 -28.96 -1.65 36.75
CA ASP A 1022 -28.87 -1.72 35.29
C ASP A 1022 -28.72 -3.16 34.83
N ARG A 1023 -27.90 -3.96 35.52
CA ARG A 1023 -27.75 -5.39 35.23
C ARG A 1023 -29.05 -6.17 35.45
N ALA A 1024 -29.75 -5.95 36.57
CA ALA A 1024 -31.04 -6.57 36.83
C ALA A 1024 -32.11 -6.13 35.80
N GLN A 1025 -32.13 -4.85 35.41
CA GLN A 1025 -33.04 -4.35 34.38
C GLN A 1025 -32.80 -4.99 33.01
N LYS A 1026 -31.53 -5.19 32.61
CA LYS A 1026 -31.19 -5.91 31.38
C LYS A 1026 -31.71 -7.35 31.40
N ILE A 1027 -31.49 -8.07 32.49
CA ILE A 1027 -32.00 -9.45 32.65
C ILE A 1027 -33.53 -9.47 32.61
N CYS A 1028 -34.21 -8.54 33.31
CA CYS A 1028 -35.67 -8.42 33.27
C CYS A 1028 -36.20 -8.04 31.87
N GLN A 1029 -35.44 -7.28 31.08
CA GLN A 1029 -35.80 -6.96 29.70
C GLN A 1029 -35.70 -8.19 28.81
N GLN A 1030 -34.62 -8.98 28.92
CA GLN A 1030 -34.47 -10.25 28.22
C GLN A 1030 -35.63 -11.20 28.54
N PHE A 1031 -36.02 -11.33 29.81
CA PHE A 1031 -37.18 -12.15 30.20
C PHE A 1031 -38.49 -11.77 29.52
N ARG A 1032 -38.71 -10.48 29.24
CA ARG A 1032 -39.92 -10.02 28.54
C ARG A 1032 -39.97 -10.48 27.07
N GLU A 1033 -38.86 -10.95 26.54
CA GLU A 1033 -38.74 -11.47 25.18
C GLU A 1033 -39.08 -12.98 25.09
N LEU A 1034 -39.25 -13.68 26.24
CA LEU A 1034 -39.65 -15.10 26.34
C LEU A 1034 -41.15 -15.35 26.06
N ASP A 1035 -41.67 -14.82 24.95
CA ASP A 1035 -43.01 -15.12 24.41
C ASP A 1035 -42.99 -15.06 22.88
N CYS A 1036 -42.29 -16.00 22.24
CA CYS A 1036 -42.25 -16.07 20.79
C CYS A 1036 -43.61 -16.51 20.21
N ARG A 1037 -44.23 -15.63 19.42
CA ARG A 1037 -45.53 -15.87 18.75
C ARG A 1037 -45.42 -16.35 17.30
N PHE A 1038 -44.21 -16.49 16.77
CA PHE A 1038 -43.99 -16.95 15.40
C PHE A 1038 -44.24 -18.45 15.25
N ASN A 1039 -44.70 -18.86 14.06
CA ASN A 1039 -44.79 -20.28 13.72
C ASN A 1039 -43.42 -20.79 13.26
N VAL A 1040 -42.62 -21.18 14.24
CA VAL A 1040 -41.22 -21.61 14.06
C VAL A 1040 -41.09 -22.73 13.02
N ARG A 1041 -41.94 -23.75 13.09
CA ARG A 1041 -41.89 -24.91 12.17
C ARG A 1041 -42.15 -24.54 10.72
N ASP A 1042 -42.95 -23.50 10.47
CA ASP A 1042 -43.20 -23.03 9.10
C ASP A 1042 -42.06 -22.17 8.57
N MET A 1043 -41.48 -21.30 9.42
CA MET A 1043 -40.29 -20.52 9.09
C MET A 1043 -39.08 -21.42 8.77
N LEU A 1044 -38.89 -22.50 9.54
CA LEU A 1044 -37.76 -23.42 9.36
C LEU A 1044 -37.75 -24.14 8.01
N LYS A 1045 -38.86 -24.13 7.25
CA LYS A 1045 -38.89 -24.65 5.88
C LYS A 1045 -38.12 -23.78 4.89
N THR A 1046 -37.88 -22.51 5.19
CA THR A 1046 -37.19 -21.58 4.29
C THR A 1046 -35.95 -20.96 4.93
N HIS A 1047 -35.91 -20.78 6.26
CA HIS A 1047 -34.79 -20.18 6.98
C HIS A 1047 -34.43 -20.98 8.22
N PRO A 1048 -33.14 -21.26 8.51
CA PRO A 1048 -32.75 -22.12 9.63
C PRO A 1048 -32.79 -21.44 11.02
N PHE A 1049 -33.51 -20.33 11.17
CA PHE A 1049 -33.59 -19.55 12.40
C PHE A 1049 -34.99 -18.97 12.60
N CYS A 1050 -35.30 -18.55 13.84
CA CYS A 1050 -36.54 -17.84 14.15
C CYS A 1050 -36.32 -16.32 14.23
N ALA A 1051 -37.34 -15.53 13.87
CA ALA A 1051 -37.31 -14.07 13.98
C ALA A 1051 -37.34 -13.54 15.44
N CYS A 1052 -37.50 -14.40 16.44
CA CYS A 1052 -37.46 -14.02 17.86
C CYS A 1052 -36.04 -13.86 18.42
N SER A 1053 -35.00 -13.97 17.57
CA SER A 1053 -33.58 -13.91 17.97
C SER A 1053 -33.10 -15.08 18.85
N PHE A 1054 -33.88 -16.16 18.95
CA PHE A 1054 -33.44 -17.39 19.59
C PHE A 1054 -32.37 -18.11 18.76
N ASN A 1055 -31.31 -18.54 19.43
CA ASN A 1055 -30.23 -19.38 18.93
C ASN A 1055 -30.07 -20.61 19.85
N LEU A 1056 -29.56 -21.72 19.29
CA LEU A 1056 -29.35 -22.97 20.02
C LEU A 1056 -28.24 -22.81 21.07
N ASP A 1057 -27.15 -22.11 20.74
CA ASP A 1057 -26.01 -21.93 21.65
C ASP A 1057 -26.34 -21.13 22.92
N ALA A 1058 -27.27 -20.18 22.86
CA ALA A 1058 -27.65 -19.41 24.05
C ALA A 1058 -28.82 -20.04 24.82
N ALA A 1059 -29.35 -21.19 24.40
CA ALA A 1059 -30.51 -21.82 25.06
C ALA A 1059 -30.26 -22.04 26.56
N ASP A 1060 -29.03 -22.44 26.91
CA ASP A 1060 -28.61 -22.63 28.30
C ASP A 1060 -28.48 -21.30 29.07
N GLU A 1061 -28.06 -20.22 28.41
CA GLU A 1061 -28.00 -18.87 28.99
C GLU A 1061 -29.41 -18.38 29.35
N TRP A 1062 -30.38 -18.58 28.44
CA TRP A 1062 -31.78 -18.24 28.66
C TRP A 1062 -32.40 -19.05 29.82
N GLU A 1063 -32.08 -20.34 29.93
CA GLU A 1063 -32.51 -21.19 31.04
C GLU A 1063 -31.89 -20.75 32.39
N GLY A 1064 -30.69 -20.16 32.37
CA GLY A 1064 -29.97 -19.66 33.54
C GLY A 1064 -30.37 -18.26 34.02
N LEU A 1065 -31.16 -17.51 33.25
CA LEU A 1065 -31.56 -16.14 33.59
C LEU A 1065 -32.24 -15.97 34.97
N PRO A 1066 -33.14 -16.88 35.45
CA PRO A 1066 -33.77 -16.71 36.76
C PRO A 1066 -32.73 -16.73 37.89
N GLU A 1067 -31.76 -17.62 37.80
CA GLU A 1067 -30.69 -17.75 38.80
C GLU A 1067 -29.73 -16.55 38.73
N ALA A 1068 -29.37 -16.10 37.53
CA ALA A 1068 -28.57 -14.90 37.33
C ALA A 1068 -29.24 -13.63 37.91
N LEU A 1069 -30.57 -13.53 37.79
CA LEU A 1069 -31.34 -12.45 38.39
C LEU A 1069 -31.31 -12.51 39.92
N LYS A 1070 -31.57 -13.69 40.51
CA LYS A 1070 -31.48 -13.90 41.97
C LYS A 1070 -30.10 -13.52 42.51
N GLU A 1071 -29.04 -13.97 41.85
CA GLU A 1071 -27.67 -13.67 42.25
C GLU A 1071 -27.36 -12.16 42.18
N THR A 1072 -27.83 -11.48 41.13
CA THR A 1072 -27.67 -10.03 40.96
C THR A 1072 -28.40 -9.26 42.07
N ILE A 1073 -29.64 -9.64 42.39
CA ILE A 1073 -30.45 -9.07 43.47
C ILE A 1073 -29.74 -9.24 44.81
N GLU A 1074 -29.22 -10.44 45.09
CA GLU A 1074 -28.58 -10.74 46.37
C GLU A 1074 -27.27 -9.96 46.55
N LYS A 1075 -26.43 -9.89 45.51
CA LYS A 1075 -25.20 -9.10 45.51
C LYS A 1075 -25.49 -7.61 45.72
N GLY A 1076 -26.47 -7.06 45.00
CA GLY A 1076 -26.88 -5.66 45.17
C GLY A 1076 -27.39 -5.35 46.57
N ARG A 1077 -28.27 -6.18 47.13
CA ARG A 1077 -28.78 -6.02 48.51
C ARG A 1077 -27.67 -6.05 49.55
N ARG A 1078 -26.70 -6.95 49.41
CA ARG A 1078 -25.53 -7.01 50.31
C ARG A 1078 -24.71 -5.72 50.24
N SER A 1079 -24.46 -5.20 49.04
CA SER A 1079 -23.76 -3.93 48.82
C SER A 1079 -24.51 -2.76 49.47
N TYR A 1080 -25.80 -2.58 49.17
CA TYR A 1080 -26.61 -1.49 49.71
C TYR A 1080 -26.68 -1.50 51.25
N ARG A 1081 -26.83 -2.69 51.87
CA ARG A 1081 -26.83 -2.84 53.33
C ARG A 1081 -25.48 -2.48 53.96
N LYS A 1082 -24.37 -2.80 53.29
CA LYS A 1082 -23.02 -2.43 53.74
C LYS A 1082 -22.82 -0.90 53.73
N ILE A 1083 -23.33 -0.21 52.70
CA ILE A 1083 -23.29 1.26 52.62
C ILE A 1083 -24.14 1.88 53.74
N LEU A 1084 -25.38 1.42 53.93
CA LEU A 1084 -26.27 1.86 55.02
C LEU A 1084 -25.61 1.70 56.40
N TRP A 1085 -24.90 0.58 56.59
CA TRP A 1085 -24.19 0.29 57.82
C TRP A 1085 -23.01 1.25 58.05
N THR A 1086 -22.26 1.56 57.00
CA THR A 1086 -21.11 2.46 57.08
C THR A 1086 -21.54 3.88 57.44
N LEU A 1087 -22.73 4.30 56.96
CA LEU A 1087 -23.31 5.62 57.24
C LEU A 1087 -24.14 5.69 58.52
N ARG A 1088 -24.22 4.61 59.32
CA ARG A 1088 -25.16 4.49 60.45
C ARG A 1088 -25.10 5.64 61.46
N GLU A 1089 -23.91 6.15 61.78
CA GLU A 1089 -23.76 7.22 62.79
C GLU A 1089 -24.35 8.53 62.29
N THR A 1090 -24.09 8.87 61.03
CA THR A 1090 -24.65 10.05 60.35
C THR A 1090 -26.15 9.92 60.16
N LEU A 1091 -26.62 8.74 59.71
CA LEU A 1091 -28.04 8.46 59.53
C LEU A 1091 -28.82 8.54 60.84
N VAL A 1092 -28.29 8.00 61.95
CA VAL A 1092 -28.92 8.11 63.27
C VAL A 1092 -29.10 9.57 63.69
N GLN A 1093 -28.12 10.44 63.45
CA GLN A 1093 -28.23 11.86 63.78
C GLN A 1093 -29.33 12.55 62.96
N LEU A 1094 -29.34 12.34 61.63
CA LEU A 1094 -30.32 12.93 60.73
C LEU A 1094 -31.75 12.42 60.99
N ILE A 1095 -31.93 11.10 61.14
CA ILE A 1095 -33.23 10.49 61.40
C ILE A 1095 -33.78 10.94 62.76
N THR A 1096 -32.92 11.06 63.79
CA THR A 1096 -33.33 11.59 65.10
C THR A 1096 -33.79 13.05 64.99
N HIS A 1097 -33.13 13.86 64.17
CA HIS A 1097 -33.57 15.23 63.89
C HIS A 1097 -34.94 15.26 63.20
N PHE A 1098 -35.18 14.42 62.19
CA PHE A 1098 -36.48 14.36 61.52
C PHE A 1098 -37.62 13.90 62.44
N GLY A 1099 -37.35 12.93 63.32
CA GLY A 1099 -38.33 12.44 64.30
C GLY A 1099 -38.72 13.47 65.40
N SER A 1100 -38.00 14.59 65.51
CA SER A 1100 -38.29 15.67 66.47
C SER A 1100 -39.23 16.75 65.92
N ARG A 1101 -39.52 16.74 64.62
CA ARG A 1101 -40.43 17.71 63.97
C ARG A 1101 -41.90 17.39 64.25
N PRO A 1102 -42.81 18.38 64.27
CA PRO A 1102 -44.25 18.15 64.48
C PRO A 1102 -44.89 17.60 63.20
N ILE A 1103 -44.62 16.33 62.91
CA ILE A 1103 -45.21 15.54 61.81
C ILE A 1103 -45.90 14.33 62.44
N ASP A 1104 -46.84 13.73 61.71
CA ASP A 1104 -47.61 12.50 61.98
C ASP A 1104 -46.97 11.50 62.98
N GLU A 1105 -47.77 10.91 63.87
CA GLU A 1105 -47.30 9.94 64.87
C GLU A 1105 -46.73 8.67 64.22
N GLU A 1106 -47.23 8.28 63.04
CA GLU A 1106 -46.70 7.15 62.27
C GLU A 1106 -45.27 7.42 61.79
N TYR A 1107 -44.97 8.66 61.36
CA TYR A 1107 -43.65 9.09 60.93
C TYR A 1107 -42.64 9.12 62.09
N LYS A 1108 -43.09 9.53 63.29
CA LYS A 1108 -42.27 9.49 64.51
C LYS A 1108 -41.98 8.07 64.96
N ALA A 1109 -42.97 7.16 64.88
CA ALA A 1109 -42.80 5.77 65.22
C ALA A 1109 -41.76 5.09 64.30
N ALA A 1110 -41.89 5.28 62.98
CA ALA A 1110 -40.94 4.76 62.00
C ALA A 1110 -39.52 5.35 62.16
N SER A 1111 -39.40 6.65 62.47
CA SER A 1111 -38.10 7.29 62.75
C SER A 1111 -37.42 6.72 64.00
N ARG A 1112 -38.18 6.46 65.07
CA ARG A 1112 -37.65 5.84 66.30
C ARG A 1112 -37.19 4.41 66.03
N HIS A 1113 -37.98 3.65 65.28
CA HIS A 1113 -37.66 2.27 64.92
C HIS A 1113 -36.38 2.17 64.07
N LEU A 1114 -36.22 3.03 63.06
CA LEU A 1114 -34.97 3.12 62.28
C LEU A 1114 -33.74 3.44 63.13
N VAL A 1115 -33.86 4.40 64.05
CA VAL A 1115 -32.76 4.75 64.97
C VAL A 1115 -32.40 3.57 65.87
N GLU A 1116 -33.40 2.80 66.30
CA GLU A 1116 -33.19 1.59 67.08
C GLU A 1116 -32.46 0.51 66.27
N ILE A 1117 -32.89 0.26 65.02
CA ILE A 1117 -32.23 -0.68 64.09
C ILE A 1117 -30.74 -0.34 63.95
N PHE A 1118 -30.40 0.92 63.64
CA PHE A 1118 -29.01 1.32 63.43
C PHE A 1118 -28.17 1.35 64.72
N LYS A 1119 -28.79 1.48 65.90
CA LYS A 1119 -28.10 1.45 67.21
C LYS A 1119 -27.90 0.05 67.78
N GLN A 1120 -28.82 -0.89 67.55
CA GLN A 1120 -28.81 -2.23 68.16
C GLN A 1120 -27.67 -3.14 67.69
N GLY A 1121 -26.93 -2.77 66.65
CA GLY A 1121 -25.74 -3.55 66.26
C GLY A 1121 -26.04 -4.80 65.42
N LYS A 1122 -27.32 -5.12 65.16
CA LYS A 1122 -27.76 -6.32 64.42
C LYS A 1122 -28.02 -5.98 62.95
N GLY A 1123 -28.03 -7.00 62.08
CA GLY A 1123 -28.32 -6.82 60.64
C GLY A 1123 -29.64 -6.09 60.39
N ILE A 1124 -29.67 -5.26 59.35
CA ILE A 1124 -30.82 -4.43 58.99
C ILE A 1124 -31.99 -5.35 58.55
N PRO A 1125 -33.14 -5.35 59.24
CA PRO A 1125 -34.31 -6.11 58.84
C PRO A 1125 -34.97 -5.48 57.59
N LEU A 1126 -35.92 -6.20 56.97
CA LEU A 1126 -36.74 -5.64 55.88
C LEU A 1126 -37.43 -4.35 56.35
N LEU A 1127 -37.14 -3.26 55.65
CA LEU A 1127 -37.67 -1.93 55.95
C LEU A 1127 -39.08 -1.79 55.39
N ASN A 1128 -39.97 -1.07 56.07
CA ASN A 1128 -41.29 -0.74 55.52
C ASN A 1128 -41.26 0.55 54.66
N ASN A 1129 -42.34 0.85 53.94
CA ASN A 1129 -42.44 2.04 53.08
C ASN A 1129 -42.18 3.34 53.84
N SER A 1130 -42.73 3.50 55.04
CA SER A 1130 -42.56 4.70 55.86
C SER A 1130 -41.10 4.90 56.25
N GLU A 1131 -40.38 3.83 56.55
CA GLU A 1131 -38.95 3.83 56.86
C GLU A 1131 -38.08 4.16 55.64
N LEU A 1132 -38.41 3.61 54.46
CA LEU A 1132 -37.71 3.93 53.21
C LEU A 1132 -37.85 5.41 52.83
N VAL A 1133 -39.03 6.00 52.99
CA VAL A 1133 -39.26 7.43 52.74
C VAL A 1133 -38.45 8.30 53.71
N ILE A 1134 -38.34 7.88 54.98
CA ILE A 1134 -37.49 8.57 55.97
C ILE A 1134 -36.02 8.46 55.58
N LEU A 1135 -35.56 7.29 55.16
CA LEU A 1135 -34.20 7.08 54.68
C LEU A 1135 -33.90 7.93 53.44
N GLN A 1136 -34.79 7.97 52.45
CA GLN A 1136 -34.63 8.80 51.26
C GLN A 1136 -34.47 10.28 51.62
N LYS A 1137 -35.31 10.81 52.52
CA LYS A 1137 -35.16 12.19 53.02
C LYS A 1137 -33.87 12.39 53.81
N ALA A 1138 -33.41 11.38 54.55
CA ALA A 1138 -32.12 11.46 55.23
C ALA A 1138 -30.96 11.53 54.25
N PHE A 1139 -31.03 10.78 53.15
CA PHE A 1139 -30.04 10.83 52.07
C PHE A 1139 -30.03 12.18 51.35
N GLU A 1140 -31.18 12.77 51.04
CA GLU A 1140 -31.29 14.12 50.44
C GLU A 1140 -30.68 15.25 51.30
N ASN A 1141 -30.55 15.03 52.62
CA ASN A 1141 -30.02 16.00 53.58
C ASN A 1141 -28.61 15.64 54.07
N LEU A 1142 -27.90 14.73 53.38
CA LEU A 1142 -26.51 14.45 53.70
C LEU A 1142 -25.62 15.64 53.31
N PRO A 1143 -24.57 15.92 54.11
CA PRO A 1143 -23.61 16.96 53.78
C PRO A 1143 -22.80 16.57 52.52
N THR A 1144 -22.51 17.55 51.66
CA THR A 1144 -21.79 17.44 50.38
C THR A 1144 -20.35 16.91 50.45
N SER A 1145 -19.84 16.59 51.64
CA SER A 1145 -18.48 16.06 51.85
C SER A 1145 -18.49 15.10 53.03
N LEU A 1146 -19.02 13.90 52.81
CA LEU A 1146 -19.02 12.84 53.81
C LEU A 1146 -17.59 12.33 54.04
N LEU A 1147 -17.21 12.18 55.31
CA LEU A 1147 -15.97 11.52 55.71
C LEU A 1147 -16.29 10.07 56.06
N LEU A 1148 -15.88 9.14 55.21
CA LEU A 1148 -16.10 7.71 55.39
C LEU A 1148 -14.83 7.04 55.93
N LYS A 1149 -14.94 6.33 57.04
CA LYS A 1149 -13.89 5.40 57.50
C LYS A 1149 -14.23 4.01 56.98
N THR A 1150 -13.41 3.49 56.08
CA THR A 1150 -13.54 2.12 55.55
C THR A 1150 -12.22 1.39 55.77
N GLY A 1151 -12.23 0.07 55.89
CA GLY A 1151 -11.01 -0.74 55.95
C GLY A 1151 -10.79 -1.46 54.63
N PHE A 1152 -9.52 -1.59 54.22
CA PHE A 1152 -9.18 -2.48 53.11
C PHE A 1152 -9.55 -3.93 53.47
N PRO A 1153 -10.09 -4.74 52.53
CA PRO A 1153 -10.47 -6.11 52.83
C PRO A 1153 -9.26 -6.90 53.36
N PRO A 1154 -9.40 -7.68 54.45
CA PRO A 1154 -8.30 -8.49 54.96
C PRO A 1154 -7.95 -9.57 53.92
N THR A 1155 -6.73 -9.53 53.41
CA THR A 1155 -6.17 -10.60 52.58
C THR A 1155 -5.66 -11.71 53.50
N ASN A 1156 -6.39 -12.82 53.57
CA ASN A 1156 -5.86 -14.05 54.15
C ASN A 1156 -5.09 -14.78 53.03
N ASP A 1157 -3.80 -15.03 53.26
CA ASP A 1157 -2.86 -15.75 52.38
C ASP A 1157 -2.49 -15.09 51.03
N PHE A 1158 -1.61 -15.78 50.29
CA PHE A 1158 -1.11 -15.39 48.98
C PHE A 1158 -2.25 -15.36 47.95
N VAL A 1159 -2.53 -14.19 47.40
CA VAL A 1159 -3.50 -13.97 46.31
C VAL A 1159 -2.74 -13.62 45.02
N THR A 1160 -3.21 -14.11 43.89
CA THR A 1160 -2.66 -13.74 42.57
C THR A 1160 -3.00 -12.28 42.22
N ARG A 1161 -2.29 -11.72 41.23
CA ARG A 1161 -2.54 -10.34 40.76
C ARG A 1161 -3.98 -10.15 40.26
N ASP A 1162 -4.53 -11.14 39.58
CA ASP A 1162 -5.88 -11.07 39.02
C ASP A 1162 -6.94 -11.20 40.13
N GLU A 1163 -6.72 -12.05 41.12
CA GLU A 1163 -7.60 -12.17 42.30
C GLU A 1163 -7.56 -10.91 43.17
N LEU A 1164 -6.38 -10.32 43.38
CA LEU A 1164 -6.26 -9.04 44.10
C LEU A 1164 -6.95 -7.91 43.32
N LYS A 1165 -6.81 -7.88 41.99
CA LYS A 1165 -7.50 -6.89 41.15
C LYS A 1165 -9.01 -7.06 41.25
N ALA A 1166 -9.53 -8.28 41.15
CA ALA A 1166 -10.96 -8.56 41.31
C ALA A 1166 -11.46 -8.19 42.70
N GLN A 1167 -10.69 -8.46 43.76
CA GLN A 1167 -11.04 -8.05 45.14
C GLN A 1167 -11.06 -6.53 45.31
N VAL A 1168 -10.12 -5.81 44.70
CA VAL A 1168 -10.07 -4.35 44.73
C VAL A 1168 -11.20 -3.74 43.93
N GLU A 1169 -11.47 -4.24 42.73
CA GLU A 1169 -12.59 -3.79 41.90
C GLU A 1169 -13.92 -4.04 42.62
N GLN A 1170 -14.13 -5.22 43.18
CA GLN A 1170 -15.30 -5.52 44.00
C GLN A 1170 -15.39 -4.60 45.24
N TRP A 1171 -14.29 -4.31 45.91
CA TRP A 1171 -14.28 -3.40 47.06
C TRP A 1171 -14.61 -1.95 46.65
N LEU A 1172 -14.14 -1.50 45.48
CA LEU A 1172 -14.46 -0.19 44.92
C LEU A 1172 -15.94 -0.10 44.52
N ASP A 1173 -16.49 -1.15 43.89
CA ASP A 1173 -17.91 -1.25 43.53
C ASP A 1173 -18.85 -1.28 44.76
N GLU A 1174 -18.31 -1.57 45.94
CA GLU A 1174 -19.02 -1.53 47.22
C GLU A 1174 -18.92 -0.17 47.94
N LEU A 1175 -18.26 0.84 47.35
CA LEU A 1175 -18.21 2.22 47.85
C LEU A 1175 -19.29 3.10 47.19
N PRO A 1176 -19.68 4.25 47.80
CA PRO A 1176 -20.69 5.13 47.22
C PRO A 1176 -20.18 5.89 45.99
N ASP A 1177 -21.07 6.19 45.04
CA ASP A 1177 -20.77 6.86 43.76
C ASP A 1177 -20.50 8.38 43.89
N GLU A 1178 -20.93 9.03 44.99
CA GLU A 1178 -20.68 10.46 45.22
C GLU A 1178 -19.21 10.72 45.65
N PRO A 1179 -18.66 11.95 45.46
CA PRO A 1179 -17.30 12.27 45.91
C PRO A 1179 -17.20 12.24 47.45
N VAL A 1180 -16.86 11.08 48.00
CA VAL A 1180 -16.69 10.87 49.44
C VAL A 1180 -15.22 10.92 49.85
N LEU A 1181 -14.91 11.60 50.95
CA LEU A 1181 -13.56 11.62 51.51
C LEU A 1181 -13.35 10.34 52.31
N LEU A 1182 -12.60 9.39 51.73
CA LEU A 1182 -12.30 8.11 52.34
C LEU A 1182 -11.06 8.21 53.23
N LYS A 1183 -11.21 7.81 54.49
CA LYS A 1183 -10.11 7.43 55.38
C LYS A 1183 -10.04 5.91 55.39
N VAL A 1184 -9.15 5.35 54.56
CA VAL A 1184 -8.83 3.92 54.47
C VAL A 1184 -7.89 3.51 55.60
#